data_AF-A0A7T6XSH3-F1
#
_entry.id   AF-A0A7T6XSH3-F1
#
_cell.length_a   1.000
_cell.length_b   1.000
_cell.length_c   1.000
_cell.angle_alpha   90.00
_cell.angle_beta   90.00
_cell.angle_gamma   90.00
#
_symmetry.space_group_name_H-M   'P 1'
#
loop_
_entity.id
_entity.type
_entity.pdbx_description
1 polymer ?
#
loop_
_entity_poly.entity_id
_entity_poly.type
_entity_poly.pdbx_seq_one_letter_code
_entity_poly.pdbx_strand_id
1 'polypeptide(L)'
;MSPRFPSDNVDVSSLGAPLQFEFSQRKAPNRFLKAALSERMASWSPTDLSARGIPSPNLINLYRRWGEGQYGLILTGNIMIAYDQLEAPGNMIIDLENPFAGQRFEAFKQLATAAKKHGSLIVGQVGHPGRQTYERLQSNPVSASDIQLVMENFGTFGKPHAATEEEIQDIIRRFVHVAVYLQKAGYDGIQLHSAHGYLLAQFLSQTTNKRTDKYGGSLANRARIIVEIAQAIRQALPGPNFIIGIKINSVEFQAHGFTPEESKELCEILDRTSFDFVELSGGTYEAGAFQHKRESSQKRESFFLEFADLITPALKRTRSYVTGGFRTASGMVQALQTVDGVGLGRSITQEPLLPKELLAGTVQGAIQQKIDLQDFFKTSRAAGAQMLQIGQDEQPIDLSNDANLEVFMNGLGEWAEQMQKDGAAMNMYGYAQLPKGNVGVNLSEHLKNLGLLALMLWQHIINQDIPHGCSSQHPIIIDNMHFRTTMLGSLAILPVAMASRHFFDATPEISATAYRNEQPKVIVETLFQFPTIGSWIDNMAVRSDGNLLLTRLDTPEVWLFNITSGNATLAYSFPNVTSCFGISEIDNDIFAVVVGNFSPKTFQPGAGSFSVHKLDFTKIDAEENERALESPKASEIVTMPDAEALNGMTTFSRGSNLVLIADSPKGIIWKVDTKIGNYSVALNDTTMAPAEGQALPLGVNALTVFGDYVYYTGTTRMVYCRVKVDKDANPIGDFEIIASGFLPDNIEMADDGTAYFPTAPQNSLVRLTPSGQISLVAGGQVSTGLAGASSVRMSNDRQILYVGTNGGQIAPVFGTFIEPAKIVKIVLEE
;
A
#
# COMPACT_ATOMS: atom_id res chain seq x y z
N MET A 1 9.67 -9.60 -29.79
CA MET A 1 9.21 -8.29 -29.28
C MET A 1 9.15 -8.38 -27.77
N SER A 2 9.35 -7.27 -27.07
CA SER A 2 9.19 -7.18 -25.62
C SER A 2 7.74 -7.53 -25.23
N PRO A 3 7.49 -8.25 -24.11
CA PRO A 3 6.13 -8.48 -23.62
C PRO A 3 5.45 -7.15 -23.28
N ARG A 4 4.14 -7.08 -23.49
CA ARG A 4 3.31 -5.89 -23.24
C ARG A 4 2.13 -6.28 -22.35
N PHE A 5 1.62 -5.31 -21.58
CA PHE A 5 0.38 -5.52 -20.84
C PHE A 5 -0.76 -5.91 -21.80
N PRO A 6 -1.48 -7.02 -21.54
CA PRO A 6 -2.59 -7.45 -22.38
C PRO A 6 -3.74 -6.44 -22.29
N SER A 7 -4.32 -6.08 -23.44
CA SER A 7 -5.41 -5.13 -23.57
C SER A 7 -6.49 -5.73 -24.46
N ASP A 8 -7.75 -5.43 -24.15
CA ASP A 8 -8.83 -5.60 -25.11
C ASP A 8 -8.59 -4.70 -26.33
N ASN A 9 -9.02 -5.16 -27.51
CA ASN A 9 -8.92 -4.39 -28.75
C ASN A 9 -10.07 -3.36 -28.81
N VAL A 10 -9.78 -2.15 -28.31
CA VAL A 10 -10.74 -1.03 -28.20
C VAL A 10 -10.54 0.03 -29.28
N ASP A 11 -11.58 0.83 -29.55
CA ASP A 11 -11.44 2.05 -30.35
C ASP A 11 -10.77 3.16 -29.53
N VAL A 12 -9.57 3.55 -29.95
CA VAL A 12 -8.76 4.63 -29.36
C VAL A 12 -9.11 6.03 -29.92
N SER A 13 -10.11 6.16 -30.80
CA SER A 13 -10.53 7.45 -31.36
C SER A 13 -10.87 8.50 -30.30
N SER A 14 -11.40 8.05 -29.16
CA SER A 14 -11.70 8.87 -27.97
C SER A 14 -10.44 9.49 -27.34
N LEU A 15 -9.36 8.71 -27.23
CA LEU A 15 -8.04 9.19 -26.79
C LEU A 15 -7.43 10.15 -27.82
N GLY A 16 -7.68 9.91 -29.12
CA GLY A 16 -7.25 10.78 -30.22
C GLY A 16 -8.04 12.08 -30.34
N ALA A 17 -9.21 12.19 -29.72
CA ALA A 17 -10.05 13.38 -29.80
C ALA A 17 -9.38 14.57 -29.09
N PRO A 18 -9.34 15.78 -29.68
CA PRO A 18 -8.73 16.94 -29.04
C PRO A 18 -9.53 17.39 -27.81
N LEU A 19 -8.86 18.13 -26.91
CA LEU A 19 -9.45 18.69 -25.70
C LEU A 19 -9.37 20.23 -25.71
N GLN A 20 -10.49 20.90 -25.45
CA GLN A 20 -10.58 22.36 -25.41
C GLN A 20 -10.54 22.86 -23.96
N PHE A 21 -9.56 23.73 -23.67
CA PHE A 21 -9.49 24.49 -22.43
C PHE A 21 -10.28 25.80 -22.58
N GLU A 22 -11.12 26.14 -21.59
CA GLU A 22 -12.09 27.24 -21.73
C GLU A 22 -11.48 28.63 -21.49
N PHE A 23 -10.65 28.79 -20.46
CA PHE A 23 -10.18 30.12 -20.03
C PHE A 23 -9.03 30.63 -20.90
N SER A 24 -8.08 29.76 -21.22
CA SER A 24 -6.98 30.01 -22.13
C SER A 24 -7.36 29.92 -23.61
N GLN A 25 -8.54 29.38 -23.94
CA GLN A 25 -8.95 29.04 -25.32
C GLN A 25 -7.96 28.10 -26.06
N ARG A 26 -6.98 27.51 -25.38
CA ARG A 26 -6.03 26.55 -25.97
C ARG A 26 -6.68 25.19 -26.19
N LYS A 27 -6.17 24.45 -27.17
CA LYS A 27 -6.69 23.13 -27.57
C LYS A 27 -5.56 22.11 -27.63
N ALA A 28 -5.58 21.12 -26.74
CA ALA A 28 -4.68 19.98 -26.82
C ALA A 28 -5.10 19.10 -28.02
N PRO A 29 -4.15 18.60 -28.85
CA PRO A 29 -4.49 17.82 -30.04
C PRO A 29 -5.14 16.46 -29.74
N ASN A 30 -4.93 15.90 -28.55
CA ASN A 30 -5.52 14.63 -28.09
C ASN A 30 -5.63 14.59 -26.55
N ARG A 31 -6.09 13.48 -25.96
CA ARG A 31 -6.36 13.34 -24.51
C ARG A 31 -5.17 12.88 -23.65
N PHE A 32 -3.99 12.66 -24.23
CA PHE A 32 -2.81 12.23 -23.48
C PHE A 32 -2.07 13.39 -22.81
N LEU A 33 -1.62 13.16 -21.58
CA LEU A 33 -0.78 14.07 -20.81
C LEU A 33 0.52 13.35 -20.41
N LYS A 34 1.69 13.90 -20.76
CA LYS A 34 2.96 13.51 -20.10
C LYS A 34 2.93 14.14 -18.72
N ALA A 35 2.89 13.32 -17.69
CA ALA A 35 2.85 13.78 -16.31
C ALA A 35 4.22 14.32 -15.88
N ALA A 36 4.21 15.19 -14.88
CA ALA A 36 5.44 15.65 -14.23
C ALA A 36 6.21 14.46 -13.60
N LEU A 37 7.52 14.43 -13.84
CA LEU A 37 8.49 13.49 -13.28
C LEU A 37 9.70 14.34 -12.85
N SER A 38 10.35 14.06 -11.72
CA SER A 38 11.57 14.79 -11.37
C SER A 38 12.71 14.32 -12.29
N GLU A 39 13.06 15.11 -13.31
CA GLU A 39 14.08 14.68 -14.28
C GLU A 39 15.52 14.79 -13.75
N ARG A 40 15.74 15.64 -12.74
CA ARG A 40 17.02 15.88 -12.04
C ARG A 40 18.24 16.14 -12.96
N MET A 41 17.99 16.69 -14.15
CA MET A 41 18.97 16.90 -15.23
C MET A 41 19.22 18.37 -15.57
N ALA A 42 18.67 19.34 -14.82
CA ALA A 42 19.13 20.72 -14.91
C ALA A 42 20.50 20.86 -14.22
N SER A 43 21.22 21.96 -14.47
CA SER A 43 22.54 22.21 -13.88
C SER A 43 22.51 22.22 -12.35
N TRP A 44 23.63 21.86 -11.73
CA TRP A 44 23.79 21.89 -10.28
C TRP A 44 25.17 22.41 -9.90
N SER A 45 25.23 23.12 -8.78
CA SER A 45 26.45 23.50 -8.08
C SER A 45 26.15 23.53 -6.59
N PRO A 46 26.99 22.89 -5.73
CA PRO A 46 26.80 22.96 -4.29
C PRO A 46 27.00 24.38 -3.76
N THR A 47 27.91 25.17 -4.36
CA THR A 47 28.37 26.47 -3.84
C THR A 47 27.84 27.70 -4.59
N ASP A 48 27.53 27.60 -5.89
CA ASP A 48 27.00 28.70 -6.69
C ASP A 48 25.49 28.51 -6.92
N LEU A 49 24.68 29.32 -6.23
CA LEU A 49 23.23 29.32 -6.39
C LEU A 49 22.81 29.68 -7.82
N SER A 50 23.46 30.69 -8.43
CA SER A 50 23.09 31.22 -9.74
C SER A 50 23.31 30.22 -10.88
N ALA A 51 24.23 29.27 -10.70
CA ALA A 51 24.49 28.16 -11.60
C ALA A 51 23.52 26.97 -11.45
N ARG A 52 22.62 26.95 -10.45
CA ARG A 52 21.65 25.85 -10.25
C ARG A 52 20.44 25.98 -11.19
N GLY A 53 19.93 24.86 -11.71
CA GLY A 53 18.61 24.75 -12.34
C GLY A 53 18.47 25.31 -13.75
N ILE A 54 19.57 25.51 -14.49
CA ILE A 54 19.55 25.80 -15.93
C ILE A 54 19.27 24.50 -16.70
N PRO A 55 18.28 24.44 -17.61
CA PRO A 55 18.05 23.24 -18.41
C PRO A 55 19.29 22.83 -19.22
N SER A 56 19.70 21.56 -19.10
CA SER A 56 20.84 21.02 -19.85
C SER A 56 20.46 20.59 -21.28
N PRO A 57 21.42 20.38 -22.19
CA PRO A 57 21.17 19.77 -23.50
C PRO A 57 20.44 18.43 -23.39
N ASN A 58 20.82 17.58 -22.42
CA ASN A 58 20.17 16.30 -22.18
C ASN A 58 18.69 16.47 -21.79
N LEU A 59 18.38 17.47 -20.96
CA LEU A 59 17.00 17.78 -20.60
C LEU A 59 16.22 18.26 -21.84
N ILE A 60 16.79 19.16 -22.65
CA ILE A 60 16.17 19.62 -23.90
C ILE A 60 15.89 18.45 -24.87
N ASN A 61 16.82 17.49 -24.99
CA ASN A 61 16.64 16.25 -25.76
C ASN A 61 15.54 15.34 -25.22
N LEU A 62 15.42 15.21 -23.90
CA LEU A 62 14.32 14.45 -23.29
C LEU A 62 12.95 15.04 -23.65
N TYR A 63 12.81 16.37 -23.59
CA TYR A 63 11.58 17.05 -24.01
C TYR A 63 11.35 17.01 -25.53
N ARG A 64 12.40 17.05 -26.36
CA ARG A 64 12.33 16.78 -27.80
C ARG A 64 11.71 15.40 -28.06
N ARG A 65 12.17 14.37 -27.35
CA ARG A 65 11.75 12.98 -27.56
C ARG A 65 10.32 12.70 -27.07
N TRP A 66 9.88 13.32 -25.97
CA TRP A 66 8.45 13.32 -25.62
C TRP A 66 7.62 14.13 -26.63
N GLY A 67 8.13 15.23 -27.18
CA GLY A 67 7.50 15.94 -28.30
C GLY A 67 7.20 15.03 -29.50
N GLU A 68 8.16 14.19 -29.89
CA GLU A 68 8.01 13.18 -30.96
C GLU A 68 6.94 12.10 -30.67
N GLY A 69 6.57 11.91 -29.39
CA GLY A 69 5.48 11.04 -28.95
C GLY A 69 4.07 11.65 -29.03
N GLN A 70 3.95 12.92 -29.45
CA GLN A 70 2.69 13.58 -29.82
C GLN A 70 1.60 13.60 -28.72
N TYR A 71 2.00 13.82 -27.46
CA TYR A 71 1.06 14.05 -26.34
C TYR A 71 0.20 15.30 -26.58
N GLY A 72 -1.05 15.27 -26.11
CA GLY A 72 -1.92 16.45 -26.06
C GLY A 72 -1.33 17.57 -25.19
N LEU A 73 -0.82 17.19 -24.01
CA LEU A 73 -0.15 18.09 -23.07
C LEU A 73 1.15 17.47 -22.56
N ILE A 74 2.22 18.26 -22.49
CA ILE A 74 3.50 17.90 -21.90
C ILE A 74 3.70 18.75 -20.65
N LEU A 75 3.63 18.14 -19.46
CA LEU A 75 4.02 18.82 -18.23
C LEU A 75 5.53 18.72 -18.01
N THR A 76 6.13 19.77 -17.48
CA THR A 76 7.50 19.63 -16.97
C THR A 76 7.52 18.85 -15.65
N GLY A 77 8.69 18.30 -15.28
CA GLY A 77 9.03 18.13 -13.88
C GLY A 77 9.12 19.47 -13.13
N ASN A 78 9.42 19.40 -11.83
CA ASN A 78 9.44 20.57 -10.95
C ASN A 78 10.36 21.69 -11.46
N ILE A 79 9.75 22.86 -11.64
CA ILE A 79 10.40 24.16 -11.69
C ILE A 79 10.24 24.80 -10.31
N MET A 80 11.34 24.98 -9.59
CA MET A 80 11.34 25.62 -8.28
C MET A 80 11.43 27.14 -8.40
N ILE A 81 10.74 27.82 -7.49
CA ILE A 81 10.61 29.29 -7.46
C ILE A 81 11.72 30.01 -6.65
N ALA A 82 12.71 29.26 -6.15
CA ALA A 82 13.83 29.73 -5.34
C ALA A 82 15.05 28.81 -5.49
N TYR A 83 16.25 29.30 -5.19
CA TYR A 83 17.51 28.56 -5.35
C TYR A 83 17.91 27.60 -4.21
N ASP A 84 17.35 27.81 -3.02
CA ASP A 84 17.66 27.12 -1.76
C ASP A 84 16.56 26.12 -1.36
N GLN A 85 15.31 26.35 -1.75
CA GLN A 85 14.16 25.50 -1.43
C GLN A 85 13.82 24.56 -2.59
N LEU A 86 14.47 23.40 -2.61
CA LEU A 86 14.46 22.41 -3.70
C LEU A 86 14.05 21.00 -3.23
N GLU A 87 13.42 20.21 -4.12
CA GLU A 87 13.14 18.78 -3.91
C GLU A 87 14.42 17.96 -4.11
N ALA A 88 15.20 18.30 -5.14
CA ALA A 88 16.46 17.64 -5.45
C ALA A 88 17.45 18.55 -6.20
N PRO A 89 18.76 18.33 -5.97
CA PRO A 89 19.80 18.69 -6.92
C PRO A 89 19.43 18.29 -8.35
N GLY A 90 19.50 19.24 -9.28
CA GLY A 90 19.13 19.07 -10.69
C GLY A 90 17.66 19.36 -11.03
N ASN A 91 16.81 19.83 -10.10
CA ASN A 91 15.53 20.45 -10.47
C ASN A 91 15.76 21.69 -11.35
N MET A 92 14.80 22.02 -12.24
CA MET A 92 14.79 23.31 -12.92
C MET A 92 14.46 24.43 -11.92
N ILE A 93 15.02 25.64 -12.12
CA ILE A 93 14.79 26.78 -11.22
C ILE A 93 14.54 28.05 -12.03
N ILE A 94 13.50 28.79 -11.66
CA ILE A 94 13.27 30.18 -12.08
C ILE A 94 13.04 31.00 -10.80
N ASP A 95 14.06 31.70 -10.35
CA ASP A 95 13.99 32.62 -9.21
C ASP A 95 13.51 34.02 -9.66
N LEU A 96 12.93 34.81 -8.74
CA LEU A 96 12.47 36.19 -8.97
C LEU A 96 13.54 37.11 -9.59
N GLU A 97 14.83 36.88 -9.29
CA GLU A 97 15.95 37.64 -9.84
C GLU A 97 16.29 37.28 -11.30
N ASN A 98 15.66 36.25 -11.89
CA ASN A 98 16.08 35.73 -13.19
C ASN A 98 15.61 36.63 -14.34
N PRO A 99 16.51 37.16 -15.18
CA PRO A 99 16.11 37.99 -16.32
C PRO A 99 15.45 37.14 -17.41
N PHE A 100 14.55 37.79 -18.18
CA PHE A 100 13.94 37.22 -19.39
C PHE A 100 14.94 37.18 -20.59
N ALA A 101 16.20 36.83 -20.32
CA ALA A 101 17.32 36.83 -21.26
C ALA A 101 18.48 35.96 -20.72
N GLY A 102 19.50 35.73 -21.55
CA GLY A 102 20.70 34.97 -21.16
C GLY A 102 20.51 33.45 -21.15
N GLN A 103 21.55 32.73 -20.70
CA GLN A 103 21.67 31.28 -20.86
C GLN A 103 20.47 30.50 -20.28
N ARG A 104 19.98 30.86 -19.08
CA ARG A 104 18.82 30.23 -18.45
C ARG A 104 17.57 30.38 -19.32
N PHE A 105 17.25 31.60 -19.72
CA PHE A 105 16.05 31.90 -20.50
C PHE A 105 16.06 31.20 -21.86
N GLU A 106 17.20 31.26 -22.57
CA GLU A 106 17.34 30.59 -23.86
C GLU A 106 17.30 29.05 -23.74
N ALA A 107 17.77 28.46 -22.63
CA ALA A 107 17.66 27.03 -22.39
C ALA A 107 16.20 26.58 -22.11
N PHE A 108 15.44 27.34 -21.30
CA PHE A 108 13.98 27.11 -21.12
C PHE A 108 13.22 27.24 -22.46
N LYS A 109 13.58 28.25 -23.27
CA LYS A 109 12.99 28.52 -24.58
C LYS A 109 13.33 27.44 -25.62
N GLN A 110 14.53 26.88 -25.59
CA GLN A 110 14.91 25.72 -26.40
C GLN A 110 14.14 24.47 -26.01
N LEU A 111 13.98 24.21 -24.70
CA LEU A 111 13.17 23.10 -24.17
C LEU A 111 11.71 23.19 -24.66
N ALA A 112 11.06 24.35 -24.49
CA ALA A 112 9.70 24.57 -24.98
C ALA A 112 9.58 24.39 -26.50
N THR A 113 10.53 24.97 -27.26
CA THR A 113 10.56 24.86 -28.73
C THR A 113 10.71 23.39 -29.18
N ALA A 114 11.54 22.62 -28.50
CA ALA A 114 11.79 21.21 -28.80
C ALA A 114 10.55 20.33 -28.54
N ALA A 115 9.89 20.50 -27.40
CA ALA A 115 8.68 19.75 -27.05
C ALA A 115 7.50 20.02 -28.00
N LYS A 116 7.29 21.28 -28.36
CA LYS A 116 6.15 21.74 -29.17
C LYS A 116 6.27 21.43 -30.66
N LYS A 117 7.45 20.99 -31.13
CA LYS A 117 7.79 20.79 -32.55
C LYS A 117 6.78 19.92 -33.33
N HIS A 118 6.07 19.02 -32.65
CA HIS A 118 5.11 18.10 -33.24
C HIS A 118 3.64 18.36 -32.82
N GLY A 119 3.33 19.56 -32.32
CA GLY A 119 1.96 20.01 -32.05
C GLY A 119 1.49 19.89 -30.59
N SER A 120 2.27 19.21 -29.74
CA SER A 120 2.04 19.11 -28.31
C SER A 120 2.06 20.48 -27.63
N LEU A 121 1.15 20.74 -26.69
CA LEU A 121 1.24 21.89 -25.79
C LEU A 121 2.26 21.59 -24.68
N ILE A 122 3.03 22.58 -24.19
CA ILE A 122 3.90 22.41 -23.02
C ILE A 122 3.52 23.36 -21.88
N VAL A 123 3.40 22.82 -20.67
CA VAL A 123 3.05 23.55 -19.45
C VAL A 123 4.12 23.30 -18.39
N GLY A 124 4.64 24.38 -17.81
CA GLY A 124 5.63 24.27 -16.74
C GLY A 124 4.95 23.91 -15.41
N GLN A 125 5.28 22.77 -14.81
CA GLN A 125 4.90 22.49 -13.43
C GLN A 125 5.79 23.32 -12.49
N VAL A 126 5.17 24.17 -11.69
CA VAL A 126 5.86 25.07 -10.78
C VAL A 126 5.48 24.73 -9.34
N GLY A 127 6.50 24.62 -8.49
CA GLY A 127 6.36 24.14 -7.11
C GLY A 127 7.32 24.79 -6.14
N HIS A 128 7.12 24.47 -4.86
CA HIS A 128 7.96 24.86 -3.74
C HIS A 128 7.85 23.77 -2.65
N PRO A 129 8.94 23.19 -2.12
CA PRO A 129 8.85 22.03 -1.22
C PRO A 129 8.35 22.36 0.19
N GLY A 130 8.48 23.60 0.64
CA GLY A 130 8.16 24.02 2.02
C GLY A 130 8.81 23.14 3.08
N ARG A 131 8.00 22.53 3.98
CA ARG A 131 8.48 21.57 5.00
C ARG A 131 9.15 20.30 4.46
N GLN A 132 9.14 20.06 3.14
CA GLN A 132 9.88 18.98 2.47
C GLN A 132 11.30 19.39 2.02
N THR A 133 11.75 20.61 2.36
CA THR A 133 13.12 21.05 2.05
C THR A 133 14.12 20.42 3.02
N TYR A 134 15.21 19.86 2.49
CA TYR A 134 16.28 19.27 3.31
C TYR A 134 17.02 20.33 4.14
N GLU A 135 17.31 20.00 5.40
CA GLU A 135 17.97 20.90 6.36
C GLU A 135 19.31 21.44 5.85
N ARG A 136 20.09 20.59 5.17
CA ARG A 136 21.38 20.92 4.53
C ARG A 136 21.29 21.91 3.35
N LEU A 137 20.08 22.19 2.84
CA LEU A 137 19.83 23.17 1.78
C LEU A 137 19.23 24.44 2.36
N GLN A 138 18.24 24.30 3.23
CA GLN A 138 17.62 25.37 4.00
C GLN A 138 17.14 24.77 5.33
N SER A 139 17.71 25.22 6.45
CA SER A 139 17.42 24.68 7.79
C SER A 139 16.12 25.23 8.37
N ASN A 140 15.68 26.41 7.91
CA ASN A 140 14.43 27.07 8.32
C ASN A 140 13.56 27.41 7.09
N PRO A 141 12.98 26.41 6.37
CA PRO A 141 12.17 26.66 5.18
C PRO A 141 10.79 27.26 5.53
N VAL A 142 10.10 27.84 4.53
CA VAL A 142 8.77 28.43 4.74
C VAL A 142 7.65 27.38 4.61
N SER A 143 6.63 27.44 5.46
CA SER A 143 5.49 26.51 5.48
C SER A 143 4.19 27.25 5.85
N ALA A 144 3.03 26.59 5.71
CA ALA A 144 1.78 27.08 6.26
C ALA A 144 1.83 27.23 7.79
N SER A 145 2.52 26.31 8.48
CA SER A 145 2.76 26.31 9.94
C SER A 145 4.09 25.62 10.29
N ASP A 146 4.62 25.82 11.50
CA ASP A 146 5.97 25.41 11.94
C ASP A 146 6.16 23.90 12.21
N ILE A 147 5.41 23.06 11.49
CA ILE A 147 5.37 21.61 11.64
C ILE A 147 6.47 20.98 10.78
N GLN A 148 7.55 20.53 11.41
CA GLN A 148 8.64 19.81 10.74
C GLN A 148 8.15 18.49 10.12
N LEU A 149 8.75 18.10 8.98
CA LEU A 149 8.59 16.76 8.43
C LEU A 149 9.58 15.80 9.09
N VAL A 150 9.08 14.72 9.66
CA VAL A 150 9.88 13.64 10.25
C VAL A 150 9.61 12.37 9.46
N MET A 151 10.65 11.78 8.89
CA MET A 151 10.57 10.51 8.15
C MET A 151 11.82 9.68 8.43
N GLU A 152 11.61 8.46 8.91
CA GLU A 152 12.67 7.47 9.04
C GLU A 152 13.27 7.15 7.66
N ASN A 153 14.60 7.03 7.59
CA ASN A 153 15.37 6.67 6.39
C ASN A 153 15.38 7.67 5.21
N PHE A 154 14.71 8.83 5.30
CA PHE A 154 14.73 9.84 4.23
C PHE A 154 15.73 11.00 4.47
N GLY A 155 16.29 11.14 5.68
CA GLY A 155 17.20 12.23 6.06
C GLY A 155 16.47 13.43 6.68
N THR A 156 17.22 14.39 7.23
CA THR A 156 16.63 15.50 7.99
C THR A 156 16.07 16.60 7.09
N PHE A 157 14.78 16.88 7.23
CA PHE A 157 14.12 18.08 6.68
C PHE A 157 14.26 19.25 7.66
N GLY A 158 14.44 20.46 7.14
CA GLY A 158 14.54 21.66 7.99
C GLY A 158 13.27 21.88 8.80
N LYS A 159 13.38 22.37 10.05
CA LYS A 159 12.19 22.77 10.81
C LYS A 159 11.66 24.07 10.17
N PRO A 160 10.43 24.09 9.64
CA PRO A 160 9.93 25.28 9.00
C PRO A 160 9.45 26.33 9.99
N HIS A 161 9.31 27.57 9.51
CA HIS A 161 8.50 28.61 10.14
C HIS A 161 7.11 28.70 9.45
N ALA A 162 6.14 29.25 10.18
CA ALA A 162 4.85 29.64 9.61
C ALA A 162 5.03 30.94 8.81
N ALA A 163 4.66 30.92 7.52
CA ALA A 163 4.84 32.07 6.63
C ALA A 163 4.18 33.35 7.17
N THR A 164 4.87 34.50 7.10
CA THR A 164 4.23 35.80 7.32
C THR A 164 3.33 36.18 6.13
N GLU A 165 2.52 37.24 6.26
CA GLU A 165 1.73 37.70 5.11
C GLU A 165 2.63 38.27 4.00
N GLU A 166 3.74 38.92 4.35
CA GLU A 166 4.76 39.41 3.41
C GLU A 166 5.42 38.27 2.63
N GLU A 167 5.71 37.15 3.30
CA GLU A 167 6.27 35.94 2.68
C GLU A 167 5.26 35.26 1.74
N ILE A 168 3.99 35.19 2.14
CA ILE A 168 2.89 34.70 1.27
C ILE A 168 2.77 35.58 0.02
N GLN A 169 2.87 36.92 0.16
CA GLN A 169 2.89 37.82 -0.98
C GLN A 169 4.17 37.68 -1.83
N ASP A 170 5.34 37.35 -1.27
CA ASP A 170 6.53 37.04 -2.07
C ASP A 170 6.40 35.72 -2.84
N ILE A 171 5.83 34.69 -2.22
CA ILE A 171 5.47 33.43 -2.90
C ILE A 171 4.55 33.71 -4.08
N ILE A 172 3.51 34.54 -3.90
CA ILE A 172 2.61 34.97 -4.99
C ILE A 172 3.40 35.70 -6.09
N ARG A 173 4.25 36.69 -5.75
CA ARG A 173 5.10 37.40 -6.73
C ARG A 173 6.00 36.45 -7.51
N ARG A 174 6.57 35.44 -6.85
CA ARG A 174 7.44 34.42 -7.46
C ARG A 174 6.66 33.55 -8.45
N PHE A 175 5.52 32.98 -8.06
CA PHE A 175 4.67 32.22 -9.00
C PHE A 175 4.25 33.07 -10.22
N VAL A 176 3.94 34.36 -10.02
CA VAL A 176 3.64 35.31 -11.12
C VAL A 176 4.86 35.54 -12.02
N HIS A 177 6.04 35.78 -11.45
CA HIS A 177 7.27 35.91 -12.23
C HIS A 177 7.51 34.66 -13.09
N VAL A 178 7.42 33.46 -12.50
CA VAL A 178 7.64 32.21 -13.25
C VAL A 178 6.61 32.04 -14.37
N ALA A 179 5.33 32.37 -14.15
CA ALA A 179 4.32 32.35 -15.21
C ALA A 179 4.67 33.29 -16.38
N VAL A 180 5.10 34.53 -16.10
CA VAL A 180 5.54 35.50 -17.12
C VAL A 180 6.80 35.02 -17.83
N TYR A 181 7.74 34.40 -17.11
CA TYR A 181 8.97 33.83 -17.65
C TYR A 181 8.68 32.69 -18.62
N LEU A 182 7.82 31.76 -18.23
CA LEU A 182 7.38 30.62 -19.04
C LEU A 182 6.65 31.10 -20.31
N GLN A 183 5.73 32.05 -20.20
CA GLN A 183 5.06 32.64 -21.37
C GLN A 183 6.07 33.22 -22.37
N LYS A 184 7.03 34.02 -21.89
CA LYS A 184 8.08 34.64 -22.73
C LYS A 184 9.04 33.61 -23.33
N ALA A 185 9.32 32.51 -22.62
CA ALA A 185 10.08 31.37 -23.14
C ALA A 185 9.27 30.51 -24.13
N GLY A 186 7.98 30.80 -24.36
CA GLY A 186 7.15 30.13 -25.34
C GLY A 186 6.38 28.91 -24.84
N TYR A 187 6.30 28.69 -23.52
CA TYR A 187 5.39 27.71 -22.92
C TYR A 187 3.93 28.12 -23.11
N ASP A 188 3.03 27.15 -23.14
CA ASP A 188 1.59 27.35 -23.28
C ASP A 188 0.90 27.63 -21.94
N GLY A 189 1.58 27.43 -20.80
CA GLY A 189 1.01 27.68 -19.49
C GLY A 189 1.88 27.25 -18.30
N ILE A 190 1.26 27.31 -17.14
CA ILE A 190 1.77 26.92 -15.82
C ILE A 190 0.82 25.88 -15.18
N GLN A 191 1.37 24.89 -14.47
CA GLN A 191 0.62 24.05 -13.53
C GLN A 191 1.11 24.33 -12.11
N LEU A 192 0.22 24.72 -11.21
CA LEU A 192 0.53 24.88 -9.79
C LEU A 192 0.62 23.51 -9.10
N HIS A 193 1.76 23.19 -8.47
CA HIS A 193 1.91 21.92 -7.74
C HIS A 193 1.30 22.04 -6.33
N SER A 194 0.09 21.51 -6.14
CA SER A 194 -0.70 21.56 -4.90
C SER A 194 -1.13 20.15 -4.42
N ALA A 195 -0.19 19.22 -4.52
CA ALA A 195 -0.33 17.80 -4.23
C ALA A 195 0.94 17.29 -3.52
N HIS A 196 0.99 16.02 -3.14
CA HIS A 196 2.18 15.30 -2.63
C HIS A 196 2.84 15.88 -1.37
N GLY A 197 2.25 16.89 -0.75
CA GLY A 197 2.77 17.59 0.42
C GLY A 197 3.73 18.75 0.11
N TYR A 198 3.79 19.27 -1.12
CA TYR A 198 4.46 20.54 -1.45
C TYR A 198 3.76 21.75 -0.79
N LEU A 199 4.35 22.94 -0.80
CA LEU A 199 3.88 24.12 -0.06
C LEU A 199 2.37 24.43 -0.24
N LEU A 200 1.85 24.38 -1.47
CA LEU A 200 0.43 24.66 -1.70
C LEU A 200 -0.49 23.56 -1.12
N ALA A 201 -0.04 22.29 -1.12
CA ALA A 201 -0.71 21.23 -0.37
C ALA A 201 -0.57 21.43 1.15
N GLN A 202 0.57 21.96 1.63
CA GLN A 202 0.77 22.27 3.05
C GLN A 202 -0.21 23.34 3.56
N PHE A 203 -0.64 24.27 2.69
CA PHE A 203 -1.73 25.20 2.98
C PHE A 203 -3.12 24.53 2.89
N LEU A 204 -3.37 23.64 1.91
CA LEU A 204 -4.67 22.94 1.79
C LEU A 204 -4.96 21.94 2.91
N SER A 205 -3.96 21.21 3.41
CA SER A 205 -4.18 20.11 4.35
C SER A 205 -4.35 20.60 5.79
N GLN A 206 -5.35 20.04 6.50
CA GLN A 206 -5.56 20.36 7.91
C GLN A 206 -4.48 19.76 8.83
N THR A 207 -3.67 18.80 8.35
CA THR A 207 -2.57 18.23 9.14
C THR A 207 -1.40 19.22 9.27
N THR A 208 -1.09 19.96 8.21
CA THR A 208 0.03 20.90 8.12
C THR A 208 -0.34 22.38 8.27
N ASN A 209 -1.59 22.77 7.99
CA ASN A 209 -2.06 24.15 8.20
C ASN A 209 -2.83 24.26 9.51
N LYS A 210 -2.21 24.89 10.51
CA LYS A 210 -2.82 25.18 11.83
C LYS A 210 -3.07 26.69 12.03
N ARG A 211 -3.05 27.48 10.95
CA ARG A 211 -3.25 28.94 11.03
C ARG A 211 -4.68 29.27 11.45
N THR A 212 -4.82 30.37 12.18
CA THR A 212 -6.10 30.98 12.59
C THR A 212 -6.41 32.28 11.85
N ASP A 213 -5.58 32.66 10.88
CA ASP A 213 -5.73 33.84 10.03
C ASP A 213 -6.57 33.54 8.76
N LYS A 214 -6.61 34.50 7.83
CA LYS A 214 -7.32 34.35 6.56
C LYS A 214 -6.79 33.24 5.64
N TYR A 215 -5.64 32.62 5.93
CA TYR A 215 -5.07 31.51 5.18
C TYR A 215 -5.24 30.15 5.89
N GLY A 216 -5.99 30.08 7.01
CA GLY A 216 -6.25 28.85 7.77
C GLY A 216 -7.70 28.62 8.21
N GLY A 217 -7.92 27.47 8.85
CA GLY A 217 -9.26 27.01 9.26
C GLY A 217 -10.08 26.43 8.10
N SER A 218 -11.06 27.19 7.61
CA SER A 218 -12.00 26.74 6.57
C SER A 218 -11.31 26.48 5.23
N LEU A 219 -11.83 25.56 4.42
CA LEU A 219 -11.25 25.22 3.12
C LEU A 219 -11.08 26.45 2.21
N ALA A 220 -12.06 27.36 2.18
CA ALA A 220 -11.96 28.63 1.44
C ALA A 220 -10.81 29.54 1.90
N ASN A 221 -10.39 29.48 3.17
CA ASN A 221 -9.19 30.15 3.65
C ASN A 221 -7.92 29.36 3.29
N ARG A 222 -7.93 28.04 3.50
CA ARG A 222 -6.78 27.15 3.20
C ARG A 222 -6.40 27.16 1.71
N ALA A 223 -7.39 27.25 0.83
CA ALA A 223 -7.22 27.41 -0.62
C ALA A 223 -6.91 28.85 -1.07
N ARG A 224 -6.95 29.85 -0.18
CA ARG A 224 -6.84 31.28 -0.54
C ARG A 224 -5.56 31.60 -1.31
N ILE A 225 -4.41 31.08 -0.87
CA ILE A 225 -3.11 31.31 -1.54
C ILE A 225 -3.11 30.81 -2.99
N ILE A 226 -3.78 29.69 -3.28
CA ILE A 226 -3.91 29.15 -4.65
C ILE A 226 -4.79 30.06 -5.51
N VAL A 227 -5.87 30.58 -4.93
CA VAL A 227 -6.77 31.52 -5.60
C VAL A 227 -6.07 32.86 -5.88
N GLU A 228 -5.33 33.40 -4.92
CA GLU A 228 -4.57 34.65 -5.07
C GLU A 228 -3.44 34.50 -6.10
N ILE A 229 -2.71 33.36 -6.12
CA ILE A 229 -1.73 33.04 -7.19
C ILE A 229 -2.40 33.04 -8.57
N ALA A 230 -3.49 32.30 -8.74
CA ALA A 230 -4.17 32.18 -10.03
C ALA A 230 -4.71 33.54 -10.52
N GLN A 231 -5.32 34.32 -9.62
CA GLN A 231 -5.80 35.67 -9.94
C GLN A 231 -4.65 36.61 -10.32
N ALA A 232 -3.54 36.61 -9.57
CA ALA A 232 -2.39 37.46 -9.87
C ALA A 232 -1.72 37.08 -11.21
N ILE A 233 -1.66 35.79 -11.56
CA ILE A 233 -1.18 35.35 -12.89
C ILE A 233 -2.11 35.83 -14.00
N ARG A 234 -3.44 35.73 -13.82
CA ARG A 234 -4.43 36.25 -14.79
C ARG A 234 -4.37 37.78 -14.95
N GLN A 235 -4.03 38.52 -13.88
CA GLN A 235 -3.82 39.97 -13.93
C GLN A 235 -2.51 40.34 -14.64
N ALA A 236 -1.43 39.60 -14.39
CA ALA A 236 -0.12 39.84 -15.01
C ALA A 236 -0.06 39.44 -16.49
N LEU A 237 -0.85 38.44 -16.89
CA LEU A 237 -0.96 37.90 -18.25
C LEU A 237 -2.40 38.06 -18.80
N PRO A 238 -2.87 39.30 -19.05
CA PRO A 238 -4.26 39.56 -19.44
C PRO A 238 -4.54 39.12 -20.87
N GLY A 239 -5.32 38.04 -21.02
CA GLY A 239 -5.85 37.56 -22.29
C GLY A 239 -5.97 36.04 -22.38
N PRO A 240 -6.60 35.51 -23.44
CA PRO A 240 -6.50 34.08 -23.77
C PRO A 240 -5.08 33.72 -24.23
N ASN A 241 -4.83 32.43 -24.39
CA ASN A 241 -3.60 31.74 -24.83
C ASN A 241 -2.59 31.31 -23.77
N PHE A 242 -2.79 31.59 -22.48
CA PHE A 242 -1.97 31.02 -21.40
C PHE A 242 -2.80 30.12 -20.48
N ILE A 243 -2.40 28.85 -20.35
CA ILE A 243 -3.05 27.83 -19.54
C ILE A 243 -2.64 28.00 -18.07
N ILE A 244 -3.61 27.93 -17.15
CA ILE A 244 -3.33 27.73 -15.72
C ILE A 244 -3.95 26.39 -15.30
N GLY A 245 -3.12 25.40 -15.07
CA GLY A 245 -3.51 24.14 -14.44
C GLY A 245 -3.17 24.09 -12.95
N ILE A 246 -3.66 23.05 -12.29
CA ILE A 246 -3.27 22.69 -10.92
C ILE A 246 -3.16 21.17 -10.79
N LYS A 247 -2.24 20.68 -9.97
CA LYS A 247 -2.24 19.29 -9.49
C LYS A 247 -2.71 19.25 -8.05
N ILE A 248 -3.69 18.40 -7.74
CA ILE A 248 -4.20 18.20 -6.37
C ILE A 248 -4.15 16.74 -5.96
N ASN A 249 -4.15 16.51 -4.64
CA ASN A 249 -4.44 15.20 -4.07
C ASN A 249 -5.96 14.95 -4.12
N SER A 250 -6.40 13.81 -4.66
CA SER A 250 -7.81 13.37 -4.67
C SER A 250 -8.26 12.82 -3.31
N VAL A 251 -7.30 12.50 -2.44
CA VAL A 251 -7.42 12.12 -1.03
C VAL A 251 -6.01 12.15 -0.41
N GLU A 252 -5.93 12.45 0.88
CA GLU A 252 -4.69 12.29 1.66
C GLU A 252 -4.86 11.17 2.68
N PHE A 253 -3.97 10.18 2.63
CA PHE A 253 -4.04 8.96 3.46
C PHE A 253 -3.50 9.20 4.89
N GLN A 254 -3.91 10.30 5.51
CA GLN A 254 -3.53 10.75 6.85
C GLN A 254 -4.77 10.96 7.73
N ALA A 255 -4.63 10.81 9.05
CA ALA A 255 -5.67 11.27 9.98
C ALA A 255 -5.84 12.79 9.86
N HIS A 256 -7.07 13.26 9.65
CA HIS A 256 -7.40 14.66 9.32
C HIS A 256 -6.77 15.17 8.00
N GLY A 257 -6.42 14.26 7.08
CA GLY A 257 -6.07 14.59 5.70
C GLY A 257 -7.30 14.99 4.86
N PHE A 258 -7.02 15.51 3.67
CA PHE A 258 -8.02 15.97 2.69
C PHE A 258 -9.04 14.88 2.30
N THR A 259 -10.34 15.15 2.49
CA THR A 259 -11.45 14.19 2.23
C THR A 259 -12.00 14.30 0.80
N PRO A 260 -12.80 13.31 0.31
CA PRO A 260 -13.49 13.42 -0.98
C PRO A 260 -14.47 14.62 -1.05
N GLU A 261 -15.12 14.97 0.06
CA GLU A 261 -16.05 16.09 0.16
C GLU A 261 -15.32 17.44 0.12
N GLU A 262 -14.22 17.59 0.86
CA GLU A 262 -13.33 18.76 0.73
C GLU A 262 -12.69 18.82 -0.68
N SER A 263 -12.42 17.68 -1.31
CA SER A 263 -11.92 17.62 -2.70
C SER A 263 -12.95 18.12 -3.71
N LYS A 264 -14.24 17.80 -3.50
CA LYS A 264 -15.34 18.33 -4.31
C LYS A 264 -15.52 19.83 -4.09
N GLU A 265 -15.55 20.32 -2.85
CA GLU A 265 -15.66 21.76 -2.55
C GLU A 265 -14.48 22.54 -3.14
N LEU A 266 -13.24 22.01 -3.04
CA LEU A 266 -12.08 22.62 -3.69
C LEU A 266 -12.26 22.65 -5.22
N CYS A 267 -12.75 21.60 -5.85
CA CYS A 267 -13.03 21.62 -7.29
C CYS A 267 -14.11 22.65 -7.67
N GLU A 268 -15.13 22.88 -6.84
CA GLU A 268 -16.06 24.00 -7.04
C GLU A 268 -15.39 25.38 -6.88
N ILE A 269 -14.38 25.52 -6.01
CA ILE A 269 -13.57 26.74 -5.91
C ILE A 269 -12.69 26.91 -7.16
N LEU A 270 -12.05 25.85 -7.65
CA LEU A 270 -11.15 25.87 -8.81
C LEU A 270 -11.89 26.19 -10.12
N ASP A 271 -13.08 25.62 -10.35
CA ASP A 271 -13.92 25.91 -11.53
C ASP A 271 -14.33 27.40 -11.62
N ARG A 272 -14.57 28.01 -10.45
CA ARG A 272 -14.86 29.46 -10.31
C ARG A 272 -13.60 30.33 -10.47
N THR A 273 -12.40 29.78 -10.30
CA THR A 273 -11.13 30.50 -10.25
C THR A 273 -10.38 30.55 -11.60
N SER A 274 -11.04 30.11 -12.69
CA SER A 274 -10.48 30.15 -14.05
C SER A 274 -9.23 29.28 -14.26
N PHE A 275 -9.20 28.10 -13.63
CA PHE A 275 -8.26 27.04 -13.97
C PHE A 275 -8.69 26.35 -15.27
N ASP A 276 -7.76 26.15 -16.19
CA ASP A 276 -7.98 25.43 -17.44
C ASP A 276 -8.09 23.92 -17.22
N PHE A 277 -7.32 23.36 -16.29
CA PHE A 277 -7.43 21.96 -15.88
C PHE A 277 -7.00 21.67 -14.43
N VAL A 278 -7.58 20.62 -13.86
CA VAL A 278 -7.11 19.93 -12.64
C VAL A 278 -6.51 18.59 -13.06
N GLU A 279 -5.30 18.29 -12.57
CA GLU A 279 -4.75 16.93 -12.60
C GLU A 279 -4.92 16.28 -11.22
N LEU A 280 -5.69 15.20 -11.19
CA LEU A 280 -5.90 14.36 -10.01
C LEU A 280 -4.74 13.36 -9.87
N SER A 281 -4.08 13.43 -8.72
CA SER A 281 -3.11 12.45 -8.22
C SER A 281 -3.43 12.21 -6.73
N GLY A 282 -2.54 11.64 -5.93
CA GLY A 282 -2.79 11.52 -4.49
C GLY A 282 -1.58 11.15 -3.65
N GLY A 283 -1.80 11.12 -2.34
CA GLY A 283 -0.79 10.79 -1.33
C GLY A 283 0.15 11.94 -0.97
N THR A 284 1.02 11.70 0.01
CA THR A 284 2.09 12.61 0.44
C THR A 284 3.35 11.79 0.71
N TYR A 285 4.49 12.45 0.99
CA TYR A 285 5.70 11.75 1.43
C TYR A 285 5.47 10.90 2.71
N GLU A 286 4.69 11.42 3.66
CA GLU A 286 4.31 10.73 4.90
C GLU A 286 3.31 9.57 4.66
N ALA A 287 2.52 9.63 3.59
CA ALA A 287 1.48 8.66 3.27
C ALA A 287 1.38 8.43 1.75
N GLY A 288 2.35 7.67 1.21
CA GLY A 288 2.53 7.51 -0.24
C GLY A 288 1.44 6.70 -0.94
N ALA A 289 0.72 7.32 -1.86
CA ALA A 289 -0.25 6.65 -2.76
C ALA A 289 0.41 5.98 -3.98
N PHE A 290 1.74 5.95 -4.03
CA PHE A 290 2.50 5.39 -5.16
C PHE A 290 2.54 3.84 -5.16
N GLN A 291 2.06 3.20 -4.09
CA GLN A 291 1.85 1.75 -3.98
C GLN A 291 0.38 1.41 -4.30
N HIS A 292 0.12 0.54 -5.28
CA HIS A 292 -1.23 0.10 -5.64
C HIS A 292 -1.72 -1.03 -4.72
N LYS A 293 -2.18 -0.68 -3.50
CA LYS A 293 -2.56 -1.62 -2.43
C LYS A 293 -3.86 -2.41 -2.65
N ARG A 294 -4.34 -2.54 -3.90
CA ARG A 294 -5.57 -3.26 -4.28
C ARG A 294 -5.43 -3.85 -5.68
N GLU A 295 -5.73 -5.14 -5.83
CA GLU A 295 -5.77 -5.81 -7.13
C GLU A 295 -6.87 -5.26 -8.05
N SER A 296 -8.02 -4.86 -7.50
CA SER A 296 -9.10 -4.19 -8.24
C SER A 296 -8.71 -2.79 -8.76
N SER A 297 -7.65 -2.17 -8.24
CA SER A 297 -7.03 -0.96 -8.81
C SER A 297 -5.95 -1.26 -9.84
N GLN A 298 -5.44 -2.49 -9.89
CA GLN A 298 -4.57 -2.97 -10.97
C GLN A 298 -5.42 -3.32 -12.20
N LYS A 299 -6.52 -4.07 -12.04
CA LYS A 299 -7.46 -4.41 -13.13
C LYS A 299 -8.18 -3.22 -13.77
N ARG A 300 -8.32 -2.09 -13.08
CA ARG A 300 -8.86 -0.82 -13.61
C ARG A 300 -7.77 0.20 -13.98
N GLU A 301 -6.50 -0.19 -13.86
CA GLU A 301 -5.28 0.60 -14.10
C GLU A 301 -5.11 1.96 -13.41
N SER A 302 -6.12 2.48 -12.72
CA SER A 302 -6.04 3.75 -12.01
C SER A 302 -6.67 3.64 -10.63
N PHE A 303 -5.81 3.75 -9.62
CA PHE A 303 -6.18 3.86 -8.22
C PHE A 303 -6.98 5.14 -7.90
N PHE A 304 -6.94 6.14 -8.79
CA PHE A 304 -7.57 7.45 -8.57
C PHE A 304 -8.94 7.61 -9.26
N LEU A 305 -9.35 6.69 -10.15
CA LEU A 305 -10.65 6.81 -10.85
C LEU A 305 -11.85 6.74 -9.88
N GLU A 306 -11.81 5.88 -8.85
CA GLU A 306 -12.88 5.78 -7.84
C GLU A 306 -13.15 7.10 -7.10
N PHE A 307 -12.14 7.97 -6.99
CA PHE A 307 -12.28 9.31 -6.42
C PHE A 307 -12.66 10.35 -7.49
N ALA A 308 -12.21 10.17 -8.73
CA ALA A 308 -12.53 11.06 -9.83
C ALA A 308 -14.05 11.11 -10.10
N ASP A 309 -14.77 9.97 -10.03
CA ASP A 309 -16.23 9.92 -10.19
C ASP A 309 -17.00 10.83 -9.20
N LEU A 310 -16.45 11.04 -8.00
CA LEU A 310 -17.04 11.92 -6.96
C LEU A 310 -16.68 13.40 -7.15
N ILE A 311 -15.54 13.67 -7.81
CA ILE A 311 -14.89 14.98 -7.85
C ILE A 311 -15.13 15.69 -9.19
N THR A 312 -15.04 15.00 -10.33
CA THR A 312 -15.18 15.62 -11.66
C THR A 312 -16.55 16.24 -11.94
N PRO A 313 -17.69 15.78 -11.39
CA PRO A 313 -18.99 16.45 -11.60
C PRO A 313 -19.08 17.89 -11.06
N ALA A 314 -18.13 18.32 -10.21
CA ALA A 314 -18.00 19.71 -9.79
C ALA A 314 -17.31 20.62 -10.83
N LEU A 315 -16.48 20.04 -11.71
CA LEU A 315 -15.72 20.73 -12.75
C LEU A 315 -16.58 20.83 -14.02
N LYS A 316 -17.07 22.02 -14.34
CA LYS A 316 -18.01 22.28 -15.45
C LYS A 316 -17.35 22.96 -16.64
N ARG A 317 -16.24 23.66 -16.38
CA ARG A 317 -15.51 24.55 -17.29
C ARG A 317 -14.02 24.20 -17.30
N THR A 318 -13.50 23.92 -16.10
CA THR A 318 -12.16 23.36 -15.90
C THR A 318 -12.12 21.90 -16.34
N ARG A 319 -11.06 21.49 -17.04
CA ARG A 319 -10.88 20.11 -17.51
C ARG A 319 -10.26 19.19 -16.46
N SER A 320 -10.56 17.92 -16.54
CA SER A 320 -10.07 16.88 -15.63
C SER A 320 -9.05 15.96 -16.29
N TYR A 321 -7.88 15.82 -15.67
CA TYR A 321 -6.92 14.78 -15.96
C TYR A 321 -6.74 13.88 -14.73
N VAL A 322 -6.43 12.61 -14.92
CA VAL A 322 -6.02 11.70 -13.82
C VAL A 322 -4.72 10.97 -14.17
N THR A 323 -3.83 10.85 -13.19
CA THR A 323 -2.48 10.29 -13.36
C THR A 323 -2.18 9.23 -12.31
N GLY A 324 -2.11 7.96 -12.69
CA GLY A 324 -1.59 6.93 -11.78
C GLY A 324 -1.91 5.48 -12.13
N GLY A 325 -1.20 4.91 -13.12
CA GLY A 325 -1.13 3.46 -13.33
C GLY A 325 -1.46 2.96 -14.75
N PHE A 326 -1.95 3.84 -15.63
CA PHE A 326 -2.32 3.50 -17.00
C PHE A 326 -1.20 2.82 -17.80
N ARG A 327 -1.55 1.69 -18.42
CA ARG A 327 -0.68 0.76 -19.14
C ARG A 327 -1.31 0.24 -20.43
N THR A 328 -2.63 0.16 -20.56
CA THR A 328 -3.33 -0.37 -21.76
C THR A 328 -4.26 0.63 -22.45
N ALA A 329 -4.56 0.37 -23.71
CA ALA A 329 -5.56 1.13 -24.47
C ALA A 329 -6.95 1.01 -23.82
N SER A 330 -7.37 -0.19 -23.38
CA SER A 330 -8.68 -0.39 -22.76
C SER A 330 -8.83 0.38 -21.44
N GLY A 331 -7.84 0.32 -20.54
CA GLY A 331 -7.84 1.10 -19.29
C GLY A 331 -7.85 2.61 -19.52
N MET A 332 -7.11 3.11 -20.52
CA MET A 332 -7.08 4.52 -20.89
C MET A 332 -8.37 5.01 -21.55
N VAL A 333 -9.01 4.20 -22.42
CA VAL A 333 -10.31 4.52 -23.02
C VAL A 333 -11.42 4.49 -21.96
N GLN A 334 -11.40 3.52 -21.03
CA GLN A 334 -12.37 3.45 -19.94
C GLN A 334 -12.30 4.68 -19.03
N ALA A 335 -11.10 5.18 -18.72
CA ALA A 335 -10.92 6.40 -17.92
C ALA A 335 -11.64 7.63 -18.49
N LEU A 336 -11.76 7.74 -19.83
CA LEU A 336 -12.45 8.85 -20.49
C LEU A 336 -13.98 8.87 -20.29
N GLN A 337 -14.53 7.88 -19.58
CA GLN A 337 -15.92 7.89 -19.10
C GLN A 337 -16.08 8.80 -17.85
N THR A 338 -15.00 9.02 -17.10
CA THR A 338 -14.97 9.80 -15.84
C THR A 338 -14.21 11.12 -15.97
N VAL A 339 -13.15 11.17 -16.79
CA VAL A 339 -12.24 12.33 -16.94
C VAL A 339 -12.11 12.80 -18.38
N ASP A 340 -11.67 14.06 -18.58
CA ASP A 340 -11.38 14.59 -19.91
C ASP A 340 -10.07 14.02 -20.50
N GLY A 341 -9.11 13.55 -19.70
CA GLY A 341 -7.84 13.02 -20.20
C GLY A 341 -7.01 12.19 -19.22
N VAL A 342 -5.99 11.50 -19.75
CA VAL A 342 -5.17 10.52 -19.01
C VAL A 342 -3.70 10.91 -18.95
N GLY A 343 -3.10 10.82 -17.76
CA GLY A 343 -1.70 11.14 -17.49
C GLY A 343 -0.79 9.91 -17.41
N LEU A 344 0.28 9.92 -18.21
CA LEU A 344 1.30 8.86 -18.27
C LEU A 344 2.60 9.31 -17.61
N GLY A 345 3.28 8.38 -16.92
CA GLY A 345 4.51 8.65 -16.15
C GLY A 345 5.58 7.58 -16.33
N ARG A 346 5.65 6.60 -15.42
CA ARG A 346 6.69 5.54 -15.41
C ARG A 346 6.75 4.66 -16.67
N SER A 347 5.67 4.57 -17.46
CA SER A 347 5.64 3.83 -18.73
C SER A 347 6.37 4.57 -19.85
N ILE A 348 6.23 5.89 -19.93
CA ILE A 348 6.76 6.73 -21.02
C ILE A 348 8.22 7.18 -20.81
N THR A 349 8.89 6.66 -19.78
CA THR A 349 10.35 6.72 -19.67
C THR A 349 11.00 5.56 -20.43
N GLN A 350 10.35 4.39 -20.49
CA GLN A 350 10.78 3.32 -21.40
C GLN A 350 10.24 3.54 -22.82
N GLU A 351 9.01 4.05 -22.95
CA GLU A 351 8.34 4.23 -24.24
C GLU A 351 7.88 5.67 -24.47
N PRO A 352 8.79 6.60 -24.77
CA PRO A 352 8.43 8.02 -24.94
C PRO A 352 7.49 8.28 -26.12
N LEU A 353 7.33 7.33 -27.05
CA LEU A 353 6.43 7.39 -28.21
C LEU A 353 5.06 6.72 -27.99
N LEU A 354 4.80 6.11 -26.82
CA LEU A 354 3.62 5.28 -26.54
C LEU A 354 2.26 5.89 -26.96
N PRO A 355 1.94 7.19 -26.74
CA PRO A 355 0.65 7.75 -27.17
C PRO A 355 0.45 7.68 -28.68
N LYS A 356 1.49 8.04 -29.45
CA LYS A 356 1.48 7.99 -30.92
C LYS A 356 1.32 6.57 -31.44
N GLU A 357 1.93 5.59 -30.78
CA GLU A 357 1.86 4.17 -31.16
C GLU A 357 0.51 3.53 -30.79
N LEU A 358 -0.10 3.95 -29.67
CA LEU A 358 -1.49 3.61 -29.32
C LEU A 358 -2.47 4.21 -30.34
N LEU A 359 -2.35 5.50 -30.66
CA LEU A 359 -3.21 6.18 -31.63
C LEU A 359 -3.05 5.67 -33.08
N ALA A 360 -1.90 5.09 -33.41
CA ALA A 360 -1.67 4.40 -34.69
C ALA A 360 -2.17 2.94 -34.71
N GLY A 361 -2.64 2.41 -33.57
CA GLY A 361 -3.03 1.00 -33.42
C GLY A 361 -1.85 0.02 -33.53
N THR A 362 -0.60 0.49 -33.48
CA THR A 362 0.59 -0.36 -33.62
C THR A 362 0.95 -1.09 -32.32
N VAL A 363 0.45 -0.59 -31.18
CA VAL A 363 0.50 -1.25 -29.87
C VAL A 363 -0.85 -1.05 -29.17
N GLN A 364 -1.20 -1.96 -28.25
CA GLN A 364 -2.41 -1.83 -27.41
C GLN A 364 -2.09 -1.68 -25.91
N GLY A 365 -0.81 -1.71 -25.53
CA GLY A 365 -0.37 -1.53 -24.16
C GLY A 365 1.14 -1.36 -24.05
N ALA A 366 1.59 -0.80 -22.92
CA ALA A 366 2.99 -0.55 -22.60
C ALA A 366 3.78 -1.86 -22.41
N ILE A 367 5.11 -1.78 -22.50
CA ILE A 367 6.01 -2.90 -22.20
C ILE A 367 5.88 -3.30 -20.73
N GLN A 368 5.72 -4.60 -20.49
CA GLN A 368 5.65 -5.20 -19.17
C GLN A 368 7.07 -5.38 -18.61
N GLN A 369 7.50 -4.43 -17.78
CA GLN A 369 8.78 -4.51 -17.07
C GLN A 369 8.72 -5.61 -16.00
N LYS A 370 9.85 -6.31 -15.79
CA LYS A 370 10.06 -7.34 -14.75
C LYS A 370 10.44 -6.78 -13.38
N ILE A 371 10.62 -5.46 -13.29
CA ILE A 371 10.79 -4.75 -12.02
C ILE A 371 9.46 -4.74 -11.27
N ASP A 372 9.45 -4.98 -9.95
CA ASP A 372 8.22 -4.82 -9.16
C ASP A 372 7.71 -3.38 -9.30
N LEU A 373 6.44 -3.25 -9.68
CA LEU A 373 5.77 -1.98 -9.98
C LEU A 373 5.21 -1.30 -8.72
N GLN A 374 5.15 -2.02 -7.59
CA GLN A 374 4.78 -1.50 -6.27
C GLN A 374 5.98 -0.90 -5.53
N ASP A 375 7.19 -1.39 -5.79
CA ASP A 375 8.43 -0.76 -5.36
C ASP A 375 8.63 0.60 -6.04
N PHE A 376 8.10 1.62 -5.39
CA PHE A 376 8.26 3.01 -5.79
C PHE A 376 9.73 3.45 -5.85
N PHE A 377 10.61 2.90 -5.01
CA PHE A 377 12.04 3.25 -5.04
C PHE A 377 12.69 2.71 -6.31
N LYS A 378 12.61 1.39 -6.56
CA LYS A 378 13.16 0.74 -7.76
C LYS A 378 12.58 1.36 -9.03
N THR A 379 11.25 1.50 -9.13
CA THR A 379 10.62 2.08 -10.33
C THR A 379 10.88 3.57 -10.54
N SER A 380 11.05 4.37 -9.49
CA SER A 380 11.46 5.78 -9.62
C SER A 380 12.90 5.90 -10.11
N ARG A 381 13.79 5.00 -9.65
CA ARG A 381 15.19 4.93 -10.13
C ARG A 381 15.28 4.44 -11.57
N ALA A 382 14.48 3.45 -11.95
CA ALA A 382 14.36 2.96 -13.32
C ALA A 382 13.90 4.09 -14.28
N ALA A 383 12.81 4.77 -13.94
CA ALA A 383 12.30 5.90 -14.70
C ALA A 383 13.35 7.01 -14.86
N GLY A 384 14.11 7.32 -13.80
CA GLY A 384 15.20 8.30 -13.84
C GLY A 384 16.38 7.91 -14.74
N ALA A 385 16.86 6.66 -14.65
CA ALA A 385 17.93 6.15 -15.52
C ALA A 385 17.51 6.13 -17.00
N GLN A 386 16.27 5.71 -17.28
CA GLN A 386 15.69 5.73 -18.62
C GLN A 386 15.54 7.16 -19.16
N MET A 387 15.09 8.13 -18.34
CA MET A 387 15.06 9.55 -18.72
C MET A 387 16.45 10.10 -19.07
N LEU A 388 17.49 9.71 -18.33
CA LEU A 388 18.88 10.09 -18.60
C LEU A 388 19.37 9.53 -19.94
N GLN A 389 19.06 8.26 -20.25
CA GLN A 389 19.36 7.64 -21.54
C GLN A 389 18.66 8.35 -22.71
N ILE A 390 17.36 8.67 -22.58
CA ILE A 390 16.64 9.45 -23.61
C ILE A 390 17.29 10.82 -23.82
N GLY A 391 17.69 11.51 -22.75
CA GLY A 391 18.37 12.81 -22.85
C GLY A 391 19.72 12.72 -23.59
N GLN A 392 20.38 11.57 -23.51
CA GLN A 392 21.63 11.28 -24.23
C GLN A 392 21.40 10.76 -25.67
N ASP A 393 20.15 10.82 -26.18
CA ASP A 393 19.70 10.29 -27.46
C ASP A 393 19.88 8.76 -27.60
N GLU A 394 19.95 8.05 -26.47
CA GLU A 394 20.03 6.58 -26.41
C GLU A 394 18.65 5.92 -26.37
N GLN A 395 18.61 4.61 -26.63
CA GLN A 395 17.41 3.81 -26.34
C GLN A 395 17.31 3.58 -24.83
N PRO A 396 16.12 3.75 -24.21
CA PRO A 396 15.88 3.35 -22.83
C PRO A 396 16.19 1.88 -22.61
N ILE A 397 16.77 1.54 -21.46
CA ILE A 397 16.96 0.13 -21.08
C ILE A 397 15.60 -0.58 -20.97
N ASP A 398 15.46 -1.69 -21.70
CA ASP A 398 14.23 -2.49 -21.70
C ASP A 398 14.22 -3.45 -20.51
N LEU A 399 13.51 -3.05 -19.45
CA LEU A 399 13.42 -3.82 -18.20
C LEU A 399 12.44 -5.01 -18.26
N SER A 400 11.94 -5.38 -19.44
CA SER A 400 11.26 -6.67 -19.65
C SER A 400 12.24 -7.84 -19.84
N ASN A 401 13.53 -7.55 -20.06
CA ASN A 401 14.61 -8.52 -20.25
C ASN A 401 15.45 -8.67 -18.96
N ASP A 402 15.77 -9.91 -18.59
CA ASP A 402 16.44 -10.23 -17.32
C ASP A 402 17.89 -9.72 -17.25
N ALA A 403 18.65 -9.82 -18.34
CA ALA A 403 20.03 -9.30 -18.38
C ALA A 403 20.06 -7.76 -18.32
N ASN A 404 19.07 -7.09 -18.92
CA ASN A 404 18.89 -5.65 -18.76
C ASN A 404 18.48 -5.28 -17.33
N LEU A 405 17.65 -6.09 -16.67
CA LEU A 405 17.27 -5.88 -15.27
C LEU A 405 18.48 -6.05 -14.33
N GLU A 406 19.34 -7.06 -14.58
CA GLU A 406 20.60 -7.25 -13.86
C GLU A 406 21.55 -6.05 -14.02
N VAL A 407 21.74 -5.56 -15.26
CA VAL A 407 22.54 -4.36 -15.56
C VAL A 407 21.98 -3.12 -14.83
N PHE A 408 20.67 -2.95 -14.80
CA PHE A 408 20.02 -1.86 -14.06
C PHE A 408 20.25 -1.98 -12.55
N MET A 409 20.07 -3.16 -11.97
CA MET A 409 20.22 -3.38 -10.52
C MET A 409 21.68 -3.19 -10.07
N ASN A 410 22.65 -3.66 -10.85
CA ASN A 410 24.07 -3.46 -10.58
C ASN A 410 24.45 -1.97 -10.69
N GLY A 411 24.07 -1.29 -11.78
CA GLY A 411 24.32 0.14 -11.95
C GLY A 411 23.62 1.03 -10.91
N LEU A 412 22.47 0.61 -10.39
CA LEU A 412 21.79 1.28 -9.27
C LEU A 412 22.56 1.10 -7.95
N GLY A 413 23.14 -0.08 -7.71
CA GLY A 413 24.01 -0.34 -6.56
C GLY A 413 25.28 0.51 -6.57
N GLU A 414 26.01 0.49 -7.70
CA GLU A 414 27.21 1.32 -7.89
C GLU A 414 26.92 2.82 -7.69
N TRP A 415 25.82 3.32 -8.27
CA TRP A 415 25.41 4.71 -8.12
C TRP A 415 25.02 5.06 -6.68
N ALA A 416 24.33 4.15 -5.96
CA ALA A 416 23.98 4.35 -4.56
C ALA A 416 25.23 4.44 -3.66
N GLU A 417 26.22 3.57 -3.88
CA GLU A 417 27.52 3.66 -3.19
C GLU A 417 28.24 4.99 -3.47
N GLN A 418 28.25 5.45 -4.72
CA GLN A 418 28.89 6.70 -5.09
C GLN A 418 28.19 7.92 -4.46
N MET A 419 26.85 7.95 -4.48
CA MET A 419 26.05 8.97 -3.79
C MET A 419 26.30 8.97 -2.27
N GLN A 420 26.49 7.80 -1.65
CA GLN A 420 26.83 7.70 -0.22
C GLN A 420 28.25 8.23 0.06
N LYS A 421 29.21 8.03 -0.86
CA LYS A 421 30.60 8.51 -0.75
C LYS A 421 30.71 10.03 -0.96
N ASP A 422 29.88 10.63 -1.83
CA ASP A 422 29.79 12.09 -2.01
C ASP A 422 29.05 12.77 -0.83
N GLY A 423 27.94 12.19 -0.38
CA GLY A 423 27.29 12.49 0.91
C GLY A 423 27.01 13.97 1.17
N ALA A 424 27.86 14.59 2.00
CA ALA A 424 27.75 15.99 2.41
C ALA A 424 28.32 16.99 1.39
N ALA A 425 29.17 16.54 0.45
CA ALA A 425 29.80 17.42 -0.53
C ALA A 425 28.86 17.82 -1.68
N MET A 426 27.84 16.99 -1.97
CA MET A 426 26.76 17.25 -2.93
C MET A 426 27.25 17.58 -4.35
N ASN A 427 28.34 16.96 -4.82
CA ASN A 427 28.77 17.08 -6.21
C ASN A 427 27.95 16.16 -7.13
N MET A 428 27.44 15.05 -6.59
CA MET A 428 26.65 14.07 -7.33
C MET A 428 25.15 14.37 -7.26
N TYR A 429 24.49 14.25 -8.42
CA TYR A 429 23.06 14.49 -8.59
C TYR A 429 22.52 13.66 -9.76
N GLY A 430 21.22 13.81 -10.08
CA GLY A 430 20.59 13.08 -11.17
C GLY A 430 20.23 11.64 -10.81
N TYR A 431 20.62 10.71 -11.68
CA TYR A 431 20.27 9.28 -11.65
C TYR A 431 21.45 8.42 -12.14
N ALA A 432 21.34 7.10 -11.97
CA ALA A 432 22.36 6.14 -12.38
C ALA A 432 22.62 6.20 -13.90
N GLN A 433 23.88 6.42 -14.28
CA GLN A 433 24.35 6.24 -15.65
C GLN A 433 24.54 4.74 -15.89
N LEU A 434 23.76 4.16 -16.80
CA LEU A 434 23.91 2.76 -17.18
C LEU A 434 24.96 2.58 -18.29
N PRO A 435 25.57 1.38 -18.42
CA PRO A 435 26.44 1.04 -19.54
C PRO A 435 25.74 1.21 -20.90
N LYS A 436 26.49 1.63 -21.92
CA LYS A 436 25.93 1.91 -23.25
C LYS A 436 25.76 0.63 -24.07
N GLY A 437 24.51 0.32 -24.45
CA GLY A 437 24.16 -0.70 -25.45
C GLY A 437 23.36 -1.88 -24.89
N ASN A 438 22.60 -2.55 -25.76
CA ASN A 438 21.96 -3.82 -25.43
C ASN A 438 23.04 -4.86 -25.10
N VAL A 439 22.96 -5.50 -23.92
CA VAL A 439 23.84 -6.62 -23.58
C VAL A 439 23.36 -7.88 -24.29
N GLY A 440 23.65 -7.95 -25.60
CA GLY A 440 23.67 -9.21 -26.33
C GLY A 440 24.70 -10.13 -25.67
N VAL A 441 24.23 -11.24 -25.09
CA VAL A 441 24.98 -12.09 -24.14
C VAL A 441 26.33 -12.53 -24.71
N ASN A 442 27.40 -11.89 -24.26
CA ASN A 442 28.77 -12.27 -24.59
C ASN A 442 29.43 -12.92 -23.37
N LEU A 443 29.06 -14.18 -23.11
CA LEU A 443 29.45 -14.97 -21.94
C LEU A 443 30.97 -15.10 -21.72
N SER A 444 31.77 -14.77 -22.73
CA SER A 444 33.23 -14.93 -22.75
C SER A 444 34.01 -14.02 -21.79
N GLU A 445 33.45 -12.90 -21.35
CA GLU A 445 34.16 -11.93 -20.50
C GLU A 445 34.00 -12.24 -19.01
N HIS A 446 32.79 -12.57 -18.56
CA HIS A 446 32.52 -12.92 -17.15
C HIS A 446 33.23 -14.23 -16.73
N LEU A 447 33.37 -15.19 -17.65
CA LEU A 447 34.14 -16.42 -17.44
C LEU A 447 35.64 -16.16 -17.19
N LYS A 448 36.23 -15.07 -17.70
CA LYS A 448 37.64 -14.72 -17.42
C LYS A 448 37.84 -14.32 -15.96
N ASN A 449 36.90 -13.55 -15.40
CA ASN A 449 36.96 -13.09 -14.01
C ASN A 449 36.71 -14.23 -13.02
N LEU A 450 35.77 -15.14 -13.33
CA LEU A 450 35.55 -16.38 -12.57
C LEU A 450 36.79 -17.29 -12.59
N GLY A 451 37.50 -17.36 -13.73
CA GLY A 451 38.77 -18.09 -13.84
C GLY A 451 39.88 -17.58 -12.91
N LEU A 452 39.90 -16.27 -12.62
CA LEU A 452 40.86 -15.68 -11.67
C LEU A 452 40.56 -16.07 -10.22
N LEU A 453 39.28 -16.05 -9.82
CA LEU A 453 38.86 -16.50 -8.47
C LEU A 453 39.16 -17.98 -8.25
N ALA A 454 38.91 -18.82 -9.26
CA ALA A 454 39.21 -20.24 -9.20
C ALA A 454 40.71 -20.51 -8.99
N LEU A 455 41.59 -19.73 -9.65
CA LEU A 455 43.04 -19.82 -9.47
C LEU A 455 43.47 -19.45 -8.04
N MET A 456 42.92 -18.38 -7.48
CA MET A 456 43.23 -17.93 -6.12
C MET A 456 42.75 -18.93 -5.05
N LEU A 457 41.57 -19.51 -5.21
CA LEU A 457 41.06 -20.55 -4.31
C LEU A 457 41.88 -21.84 -4.38
N TRP A 458 42.26 -22.29 -5.58
CA TRP A 458 43.08 -23.49 -5.75
C TRP A 458 44.48 -23.33 -5.11
N GLN A 459 45.07 -22.14 -5.19
CA GLN A 459 46.37 -21.82 -4.61
C GLN A 459 46.32 -21.64 -3.07
N HIS A 460 45.14 -21.44 -2.48
CA HIS A 460 44.95 -21.47 -1.02
C HIS A 460 44.85 -22.91 -0.49
N ILE A 461 44.16 -23.80 -1.21
CA ILE A 461 43.88 -25.18 -0.79
C ILE A 461 45.13 -26.08 -0.81
N ILE A 462 46.11 -25.83 -1.68
CA ILE A 462 47.33 -26.65 -1.80
C ILE A 462 48.33 -26.42 -0.63
N ASN A 463 48.14 -25.39 0.20
CA ASN A 463 49.07 -25.01 1.28
C ASN A 463 48.72 -25.56 2.68
N GLN A 464 47.81 -26.53 2.79
CA GLN A 464 47.39 -27.15 4.06
C GLN A 464 47.33 -28.68 3.93
N ASP A 465 48.47 -29.38 4.08
CA ASP A 465 48.64 -30.71 4.71
C ASP A 465 49.95 -31.43 4.29
N ILE A 466 51.04 -31.23 5.04
CA ILE A 466 52.17 -32.18 5.12
C ILE A 466 52.70 -32.20 6.57
N PRO A 467 52.56 -33.30 7.34
CA PRO A 467 52.98 -33.34 8.75
C PRO A 467 54.28 -34.13 8.99
N HIS A 468 55.35 -33.50 9.50
CA HIS A 468 56.49 -34.22 10.11
C HIS A 468 57.27 -33.42 11.18
N GLY A 469 57.12 -33.84 12.45
CA GLY A 469 58.23 -34.26 13.33
C GLY A 469 59.18 -33.22 13.99
N CYS A 470 59.17 -33.23 15.34
CA CYS A 470 60.28 -32.83 16.25
C CYS A 470 60.68 -31.32 16.30
N SER A 471 61.05 -30.72 17.44
CA SER A 471 61.38 -31.25 18.79
C SER A 471 61.26 -30.20 19.91
N SER A 472 60.88 -30.65 21.12
CA SER A 472 61.30 -30.15 22.45
C SER A 472 61.31 -28.63 22.77
N GLN A 473 60.50 -28.19 23.75
CA GLN A 473 60.90 -28.09 25.19
C GLN A 473 59.70 -27.63 26.08
N HIS A 474 59.79 -27.90 27.39
CA HIS A 474 58.86 -27.51 28.46
C HIS A 474 59.50 -26.39 29.34
N PRO A 475 58.85 -25.86 30.41
CA PRO A 475 57.48 -25.32 30.51
C PRO A 475 57.44 -23.96 31.27
N ILE A 476 56.32 -23.23 31.24
CA ILE A 476 55.96 -22.22 32.27
C ILE A 476 54.49 -22.42 32.69
N ILE A 477 54.18 -22.02 33.92
CA ILE A 477 53.01 -22.42 34.74
C ILE A 477 52.40 -21.16 35.40
N ILE A 478 51.15 -21.30 35.90
CA ILE A 478 50.48 -20.55 36.99
C ILE A 478 49.45 -19.43 36.67
N ASP A 479 48.25 -19.69 37.22
CA ASP A 479 47.20 -18.87 37.82
C ASP A 479 46.55 -17.63 37.15
N ASN A 480 45.25 -17.81 36.85
CA ASN A 480 44.13 -17.27 37.65
C ASN A 480 44.38 -16.04 38.54
N MET A 481 43.56 -15.00 38.36
CA MET A 481 42.84 -14.43 39.50
C MET A 481 41.48 -13.84 39.09
N HIS A 482 40.41 -14.27 39.77
CA HIS A 482 39.10 -13.62 39.70
C HIS A 482 39.06 -12.37 40.58
N PHE A 483 38.22 -11.39 40.22
CA PHE A 483 37.44 -10.65 41.20
C PHE A 483 36.01 -10.36 40.68
N ARG A 484 35.03 -10.39 41.59
CA ARG A 484 33.63 -9.96 41.39
C ARG A 484 33.45 -8.60 42.10
N THR A 485 32.30 -7.95 42.36
CA THR A 485 30.84 -8.15 42.27
C THR A 485 30.23 -6.73 42.42
N THR A 486 29.03 -6.31 42.01
CA THR A 486 27.84 -6.94 41.41
C THR A 486 27.03 -5.85 40.69
N MET A 487 26.25 -6.18 39.65
CA MET A 487 24.83 -5.80 39.65
C MET A 487 24.00 -6.78 38.81
N LEU A 488 22.73 -6.96 39.18
CA LEU A 488 21.86 -8.02 38.68
C LEU A 488 20.41 -7.53 38.80
N GLY A 489 19.61 -7.65 37.74
CA GLY A 489 18.15 -7.48 37.79
C GLY A 489 17.55 -6.57 36.72
N SER A 490 16.36 -6.96 36.24
CA SER A 490 15.39 -6.20 35.40
C SER A 490 15.84 -5.67 34.03
N LEU A 491 15.04 -5.76 32.97
CA LEU A 491 13.88 -6.62 32.67
C LEU A 491 13.64 -6.60 31.15
N ALA A 492 12.90 -7.58 30.62
CA ALA A 492 12.49 -7.56 29.22
C ALA A 492 11.40 -6.50 28.95
N ILE A 493 11.54 -5.77 27.84
CA ILE A 493 10.44 -5.07 27.16
C ILE A 493 10.55 -5.46 25.67
N LEU A 494 9.43 -5.84 25.06
CA LEU A 494 9.38 -6.55 23.78
C LEU A 494 9.27 -5.64 22.55
N PRO A 495 9.66 -6.14 21.36
CA PRO A 495 9.29 -5.53 20.08
C PRO A 495 7.82 -5.86 19.71
N VAL A 496 6.99 -4.83 19.54
CA VAL A 496 5.64 -4.94 18.98
C VAL A 496 5.41 -3.81 17.98
N ALA A 497 5.79 -4.02 16.71
CA ALA A 497 5.63 -3.03 15.63
C ALA A 497 5.68 -3.60 14.19
N MET A 498 6.24 -4.80 13.97
CA MET A 498 6.55 -5.30 12.61
C MET A 498 5.55 -6.34 12.04
N ALA A 499 4.47 -6.66 12.77
CA ALA A 499 3.51 -7.71 12.43
C ALA A 499 2.53 -7.38 11.26
N SER A 500 2.79 -6.34 10.46
CA SER A 500 1.87 -5.86 9.40
C SER A 500 2.53 -5.61 8.04
N ARG A 501 3.81 -6.00 7.86
CA ARG A 501 4.62 -5.59 6.70
C ARG A 501 5.04 -6.68 5.69
N HIS A 502 4.74 -7.95 5.93
CA HIS A 502 5.24 -9.05 5.06
C HIS A 502 4.18 -9.97 4.44
N PHE A 503 2.90 -9.86 4.81
CA PHE A 503 1.83 -10.81 4.45
C PHE A 503 1.50 -10.95 2.94
N PHE A 504 2.15 -10.20 2.04
CA PHE A 504 1.82 -10.13 0.62
C PHE A 504 2.95 -10.70 -0.27
N ASP A 505 3.13 -12.03 -0.31
CA ASP A 505 3.81 -12.68 -1.44
C ASP A 505 3.47 -14.20 -1.52
N ALA A 506 2.75 -14.55 -2.60
CA ALA A 506 2.54 -15.89 -3.22
C ALA A 506 1.08 -16.41 -3.31
N THR A 507 0.47 -16.30 -4.50
CA THR A 507 -0.48 -17.30 -5.06
C THR A 507 -0.63 -17.17 -6.59
N PRO A 508 -1.08 -18.20 -7.33
CA PRO A 508 -1.19 -18.19 -8.81
C PRO A 508 -2.46 -17.53 -9.37
N GLU A 509 -2.50 -17.35 -10.69
CA GLU A 509 -3.56 -16.66 -11.45
C GLU A 509 -4.93 -17.37 -11.42
N ILE A 510 -6.01 -16.62 -11.12
CA ILE A 510 -7.40 -17.07 -11.33
C ILE A 510 -8.25 -15.97 -11.99
N SER A 511 -9.13 -16.39 -12.91
CA SER A 511 -9.96 -15.52 -13.75
C SER A 511 -11.13 -14.88 -12.98
N ALA A 512 -10.89 -13.74 -12.33
CA ALA A 512 -11.96 -12.97 -11.68
C ALA A 512 -12.67 -11.97 -12.62
N THR A 513 -14.01 -12.08 -12.64
CA THR A 513 -15.02 -11.18 -13.23
C THR A 513 -15.00 -9.76 -12.63
N ALA A 514 -15.67 -8.81 -13.28
CA ALA A 514 -15.67 -7.41 -12.87
C ALA A 514 -16.56 -7.13 -11.64
N TYR A 515 -16.02 -6.38 -10.69
CA TYR A 515 -16.69 -5.93 -9.46
C TYR A 515 -17.88 -4.98 -9.74
N ARG A 516 -18.98 -5.14 -8.99
CA ARG A 516 -19.90 -4.03 -8.68
C ARG A 516 -19.64 -3.53 -7.26
N ASN A 517 -19.70 -2.21 -7.06
CA ASN A 517 -19.54 -1.59 -5.74
C ASN A 517 -20.89 -1.50 -5.01
N GLU A 518 -21.39 -2.64 -4.55
CA GLU A 518 -22.56 -2.73 -3.67
C GLU A 518 -22.09 -3.14 -2.26
N GLN A 519 -21.70 -2.14 -1.46
CA GLN A 519 -21.66 -2.32 0.00
C GLN A 519 -23.10 -2.51 0.49
N PRO A 520 -23.38 -3.52 1.32
CA PRO A 520 -24.70 -3.64 1.94
C PRO A 520 -24.89 -2.46 2.89
N LYS A 521 -26.10 -1.93 2.98
CA LYS A 521 -26.45 -1.10 4.13
C LYS A 521 -26.55 -2.01 5.35
N VAL A 522 -26.04 -1.54 6.48
CA VAL A 522 -26.02 -2.32 7.72
C VAL A 522 -26.25 -1.45 8.93
N ILE A 523 -26.93 -2.00 9.93
CA ILE A 523 -27.05 -1.42 11.27
C ILE A 523 -26.02 -2.13 12.16
N VAL A 524 -25.12 -1.35 12.77
CA VAL A 524 -24.00 -1.86 13.59
C VAL A 524 -24.21 -1.47 15.06
N GLU A 525 -24.28 -2.46 15.94
CA GLU A 525 -24.66 -2.32 17.35
C GLU A 525 -23.67 -3.07 18.24
N THR A 526 -23.03 -2.43 19.21
CA THR A 526 -22.21 -3.13 20.21
C THR A 526 -23.11 -3.69 21.30
N LEU A 527 -23.19 -5.02 21.43
CA LEU A 527 -24.04 -5.68 22.42
C LEU A 527 -23.36 -5.87 23.78
N PHE A 528 -22.05 -6.12 23.77
CA PHE A 528 -21.25 -6.35 24.97
C PHE A 528 -19.79 -5.98 24.74
N GLN A 529 -19.11 -5.51 25.77
CA GLN A 529 -17.66 -5.27 25.78
C GLN A 529 -17.09 -5.72 27.13
N PHE A 530 -15.97 -6.44 27.09
CA PHE A 530 -15.26 -6.86 28.31
C PHE A 530 -14.70 -5.63 29.06
N PRO A 531 -14.49 -5.69 30.39
CA PRO A 531 -14.03 -4.54 31.16
C PRO A 531 -12.52 -4.24 31.00
N THR A 532 -11.75 -5.11 30.35
CA THR A 532 -10.28 -5.12 30.43
C THR A 532 -9.63 -5.08 29.04
N ILE A 533 -8.84 -4.05 28.76
CA ILE A 533 -7.97 -3.99 27.57
C ILE A 533 -6.97 -5.15 27.63
N GLY A 534 -6.85 -5.91 26.54
CA GLY A 534 -6.09 -7.17 26.49
C GLY A 534 -6.99 -8.40 26.26
N SER A 535 -8.28 -8.29 26.57
CA SER A 535 -9.27 -9.32 26.25
C SER A 535 -9.34 -9.60 24.74
N TRP A 536 -9.55 -10.87 24.36
CA TRP A 536 -9.53 -11.33 22.98
C TRP A 536 -10.58 -12.42 22.75
N ILE A 537 -11.66 -12.12 22.03
CA ILE A 537 -12.61 -13.15 21.56
C ILE A 537 -12.00 -13.81 20.32
N ASP A 538 -11.68 -15.10 20.43
CA ASP A 538 -10.96 -15.84 19.39
C ASP A 538 -11.93 -16.41 18.35
N ASN A 539 -12.77 -17.34 18.78
CA ASN A 539 -13.83 -17.95 18.00
C ASN A 539 -15.16 -17.86 18.76
N MET A 540 -16.25 -18.15 18.04
CA MET A 540 -17.59 -18.20 18.59
C MET A 540 -18.35 -19.42 18.08
N ALA A 541 -19.36 -19.86 18.82
CA ALA A 541 -20.39 -20.79 18.36
C ALA A 541 -21.76 -20.31 18.83
N VAL A 542 -22.80 -20.56 18.05
CA VAL A 542 -24.19 -20.27 18.42
C VAL A 542 -24.81 -21.53 19.01
N ARG A 543 -25.51 -21.40 20.13
CA ARG A 543 -26.28 -22.49 20.75
C ARG A 543 -27.67 -22.63 20.13
N SER A 544 -28.33 -23.74 20.42
CA SER A 544 -29.72 -24.00 20.03
C SER A 544 -30.72 -22.95 20.55
N ASP A 545 -30.42 -22.33 21.70
CA ASP A 545 -31.17 -21.21 22.31
C ASP A 545 -30.87 -19.83 21.68
N GLY A 546 -29.95 -19.75 20.71
CA GLY A 546 -29.50 -18.51 20.06
C GLY A 546 -28.43 -17.73 20.82
N ASN A 547 -28.06 -18.14 22.03
CA ASN A 547 -26.97 -17.51 22.79
C ASN A 547 -25.60 -17.88 22.22
N LEU A 548 -24.58 -17.07 22.50
CA LEU A 548 -23.22 -17.28 21.96
C LEU A 548 -22.30 -17.91 23.00
N LEU A 549 -21.56 -18.95 22.61
CA LEU A 549 -20.35 -19.37 23.30
C LEU A 549 -19.15 -18.67 22.66
N LEU A 550 -18.29 -18.07 23.49
CA LEU A 550 -17.11 -17.32 23.09
C LEU A 550 -15.87 -18.02 23.64
N THR A 551 -14.91 -18.39 22.80
CA THR A 551 -13.57 -18.78 23.25
C THR A 551 -12.68 -17.55 23.37
N ARG A 552 -11.74 -17.58 24.33
CA ARG A 552 -10.76 -16.51 24.52
C ARG A 552 -9.34 -16.97 24.23
N LEU A 553 -8.59 -16.15 23.50
CA LEU A 553 -7.15 -16.39 23.29
C LEU A 553 -6.32 -15.94 24.49
N ASP A 554 -6.84 -14.99 25.27
CA ASP A 554 -6.13 -14.35 26.39
C ASP A 554 -6.33 -15.03 27.76
N THR A 555 -7.31 -15.92 27.88
CA THR A 555 -7.57 -16.76 29.05
C THR A 555 -8.06 -18.16 28.62
N PRO A 556 -7.86 -19.22 29.42
CA PRO A 556 -8.30 -20.57 29.09
C PRO A 556 -9.80 -20.74 29.38
N GLU A 557 -10.64 -19.89 28.80
CA GLU A 557 -12.05 -19.72 29.17
C GLU A 557 -12.99 -19.83 27.97
N VAL A 558 -14.16 -20.40 28.22
CA VAL A 558 -15.35 -20.28 27.38
C VAL A 558 -16.39 -19.48 28.15
N TRP A 559 -16.89 -18.41 27.53
CA TRP A 559 -17.92 -17.53 28.08
C TRP A 559 -19.25 -17.74 27.36
N LEU A 560 -20.35 -17.75 28.11
CA LEU A 560 -21.71 -17.72 27.57
C LEU A 560 -22.19 -16.26 27.54
N PHE A 561 -22.51 -15.76 26.36
CA PHE A 561 -23.15 -14.46 26.16
C PHE A 561 -24.63 -14.64 25.83
N ASN A 562 -25.47 -14.12 26.72
CA ASN A 562 -26.93 -14.17 26.57
C ASN A 562 -27.41 -12.98 25.74
N ILE A 563 -27.87 -13.25 24.50
CA ILE A 563 -28.18 -12.22 23.50
C ILE A 563 -29.37 -11.33 23.89
N THR A 564 -30.26 -11.81 24.75
CA THR A 564 -31.49 -11.11 25.18
C THR A 564 -31.24 -10.15 26.34
N SER A 565 -30.36 -10.50 27.28
CA SER A 565 -30.07 -9.68 28.47
C SER A 565 -28.80 -8.84 28.34
N GLY A 566 -27.95 -9.09 27.34
CA GLY A 566 -26.67 -8.39 27.16
C GLY A 566 -25.58 -8.80 28.15
N ASN A 567 -25.80 -9.86 28.95
CA ASN A 567 -24.84 -10.34 29.94
C ASN A 567 -23.93 -11.42 29.37
N ALA A 568 -22.63 -11.35 29.67
CA ALA A 568 -21.69 -12.45 29.48
C ALA A 568 -21.28 -13.04 30.83
N THR A 569 -21.27 -14.37 30.95
CA THR A 569 -20.84 -15.12 32.13
C THR A 569 -19.78 -16.16 31.76
N LEU A 570 -18.92 -16.52 32.70
CA LEU A 570 -17.98 -17.63 32.52
C LEU A 570 -18.77 -18.95 32.51
N ALA A 571 -18.70 -19.70 31.41
CA ALA A 571 -19.32 -21.01 31.30
C ALA A 571 -18.35 -22.11 31.79
N TYR A 572 -17.11 -22.10 31.30
CA TYR A 572 -16.08 -23.06 31.69
C TYR A 572 -14.68 -22.44 31.65
N SER A 573 -13.77 -22.94 32.50
CA SER A 573 -12.35 -22.61 32.48
C SER A 573 -11.51 -23.89 32.51
N PHE A 574 -10.57 -24.02 31.57
CA PHE A 574 -9.76 -25.22 31.39
C PHE A 574 -8.48 -25.16 32.25
N PRO A 575 -8.24 -26.14 33.14
CA PRO A 575 -7.04 -26.17 33.97
C PRO A 575 -5.80 -26.58 33.16
N ASN A 576 -4.63 -26.09 33.57
CA ASN A 576 -3.29 -26.44 33.04
C ASN A 576 -2.97 -25.97 31.59
N VAL A 577 -3.84 -25.16 31.00
CA VAL A 577 -3.67 -24.48 29.70
C VAL A 577 -3.85 -22.96 29.87
N THR A 578 -3.52 -22.15 28.85
CA THR A 578 -3.64 -20.67 28.93
C THR A 578 -4.64 -20.05 27.95
N SER A 579 -5.05 -20.77 26.91
CA SER A 579 -5.84 -20.22 25.81
C SER A 579 -6.83 -21.23 25.25
N CYS A 580 -7.97 -20.73 24.78
CA CYS A 580 -8.94 -21.44 23.94
C CYS A 580 -8.89 -20.90 22.51
N PHE A 581 -9.17 -21.76 21.53
CA PHE A 581 -9.11 -21.43 20.10
C PHE A 581 -10.45 -21.76 19.42
N GLY A 582 -10.46 -22.55 18.34
CA GLY A 582 -11.67 -23.03 17.67
C GLY A 582 -12.67 -23.70 18.62
N ILE A 583 -13.96 -23.49 18.32
CA ILE A 583 -15.10 -24.15 18.95
C ILE A 583 -16.12 -24.52 17.87
N SER A 584 -16.68 -25.73 17.92
CA SER A 584 -17.72 -26.18 16.99
C SER A 584 -18.67 -27.19 17.64
N GLU A 585 -19.94 -27.15 17.26
CA GLU A 585 -20.99 -28.04 17.77
C GLU A 585 -20.88 -29.41 17.10
N ILE A 586 -20.70 -30.47 17.89
CA ILE A 586 -20.50 -31.85 17.40
C ILE A 586 -21.77 -32.72 17.51
N ASP A 587 -22.64 -32.40 18.47
CA ASP A 587 -23.99 -32.93 18.64
C ASP A 587 -24.84 -31.85 19.35
N ASN A 588 -26.16 -32.01 19.46
CA ASN A 588 -27.08 -30.99 19.99
C ASN A 588 -26.61 -30.43 21.35
N ASP A 589 -26.19 -29.16 21.38
CA ASP A 589 -25.68 -28.46 22.56
C ASP A 589 -24.46 -29.16 23.23
N ILE A 590 -23.68 -29.87 22.42
CA ILE A 590 -22.39 -30.48 22.77
C ILE A 590 -21.33 -29.95 21.80
N PHE A 591 -20.30 -29.30 22.35
CA PHE A 591 -19.27 -28.62 21.58
C PHE A 591 -17.91 -29.30 21.76
N ALA A 592 -17.13 -29.37 20.69
CA ALA A 592 -15.69 -29.54 20.78
C ALA A 592 -15.02 -28.17 20.89
N VAL A 593 -13.96 -28.06 21.68
CA VAL A 593 -13.17 -26.85 21.91
C VAL A 593 -11.68 -27.22 21.82
N VAL A 594 -10.92 -26.47 21.03
CA VAL A 594 -9.45 -26.53 21.01
C VAL A 594 -8.89 -25.69 22.15
N VAL A 595 -7.96 -26.27 22.91
CA VAL A 595 -7.23 -25.56 23.99
C VAL A 595 -5.74 -25.87 23.93
N GLY A 596 -4.93 -25.00 24.55
CA GLY A 596 -3.49 -25.20 24.65
C GLY A 596 -2.78 -24.11 25.45
N ASN A 597 -1.46 -24.23 25.59
CA ASN A 597 -0.62 -23.13 26.06
C ASN A 597 -0.22 -22.25 24.87
N PHE A 598 -0.47 -20.95 24.98
CA PHE A 598 -0.14 -19.96 23.97
C PHE A 598 0.01 -18.57 24.60
N SER A 599 0.91 -17.77 24.05
CA SER A 599 1.17 -16.40 24.51
C SER A 599 0.65 -15.40 23.48
N PRO A 600 -0.52 -14.75 23.69
CA PRO A 600 -1.04 -13.72 22.77
C PRO A 600 -0.17 -12.46 22.71
N LYS A 601 0.81 -12.31 23.63
CA LYS A 601 1.78 -11.21 23.64
C LYS A 601 3.02 -11.47 22.79
N THR A 602 3.32 -12.74 22.50
CA THR A 602 4.54 -13.14 21.75
C THR A 602 4.23 -14.06 20.58
N PHE A 603 2.96 -14.43 20.40
CA PHE A 603 2.46 -15.38 19.40
C PHE A 603 3.24 -16.70 19.37
N GLN A 604 3.63 -17.19 20.55
CA GLN A 604 4.37 -18.44 20.71
C GLN A 604 3.46 -19.53 21.30
N PRO A 605 3.35 -20.71 20.66
CA PRO A 605 2.69 -21.88 21.23
C PRO A 605 3.58 -22.60 22.25
N GLY A 606 2.96 -23.29 23.20
CA GLY A 606 3.59 -24.32 24.02
C GLY A 606 3.60 -25.64 23.27
N ALA A 607 4.77 -26.07 22.81
CA ALA A 607 4.94 -27.33 22.07
C ALA A 607 4.33 -28.52 22.82
N GLY A 608 3.55 -29.34 22.11
CA GLY A 608 2.91 -30.55 22.64
C GLY A 608 1.80 -30.33 23.68
N SER A 609 1.33 -29.08 23.86
CA SER A 609 0.30 -28.75 24.88
C SER A 609 -1.14 -28.71 24.36
N PHE A 610 -1.35 -28.95 23.07
CA PHE A 610 -2.66 -28.82 22.44
C PHE A 610 -3.53 -30.07 22.64
N SER A 611 -4.81 -29.84 22.92
CA SER A 611 -5.82 -30.88 23.08
C SER A 611 -7.18 -30.39 22.58
N VAL A 612 -8.07 -31.35 22.34
CA VAL A 612 -9.48 -31.09 22.03
C VAL A 612 -10.31 -31.61 23.20
N HIS A 613 -11.20 -30.76 23.72
CA HIS A 613 -12.09 -31.10 24.82
C HIS A 613 -13.56 -30.98 24.39
N LYS A 614 -14.40 -31.87 24.90
CA LYS A 614 -15.86 -31.79 24.82
C LYS A 614 -16.36 -30.90 25.95
N LEU A 615 -17.29 -29.98 25.64
CA LEU A 615 -18.18 -29.34 26.61
C LEU A 615 -19.61 -29.78 26.29
N ASP A 616 -20.33 -30.24 27.32
CA ASP A 616 -21.66 -30.83 27.21
C ASP A 616 -22.65 -29.99 28.03
N PHE A 617 -23.50 -29.23 27.34
CA PHE A 617 -24.45 -28.28 27.94
C PHE A 617 -25.88 -28.86 28.04
N THR A 618 -26.11 -30.10 27.59
CA THR A 618 -27.43 -30.77 27.43
C THR A 618 -28.31 -30.90 28.69
N LYS A 619 -27.84 -30.43 29.84
CA LYS A 619 -28.54 -30.42 31.13
C LYS A 619 -28.71 -29.04 31.75
N ILE A 620 -28.25 -27.99 31.06
CA ILE A 620 -28.32 -26.60 31.50
C ILE A 620 -29.57 -26.00 30.86
N ASP A 621 -30.72 -26.17 31.54
CA ASP A 621 -32.00 -25.63 31.09
C ASP A 621 -31.94 -24.11 30.90
N ALA A 622 -32.37 -23.64 29.72
CA ALA A 622 -32.17 -22.25 29.30
C ALA A 622 -33.19 -21.25 29.89
N GLU A 623 -34.32 -21.72 30.43
CA GLU A 623 -35.42 -20.86 30.91
C GLU A 623 -35.48 -20.74 32.45
N GLU A 624 -34.99 -21.73 33.21
CA GLU A 624 -35.00 -21.70 34.69
C GLU A 624 -33.59 -21.92 35.27
N ASN A 625 -32.74 -20.88 35.33
CA ASN A 625 -31.80 -20.65 36.45
C ASN A 625 -30.97 -19.34 36.36
N GLU A 626 -31.46 -18.24 36.95
CA GLU A 626 -30.61 -17.06 37.22
C GLU A 626 -29.54 -17.32 38.32
N ARG A 627 -29.55 -18.49 38.98
CA ARG A 627 -28.70 -18.79 40.15
C ARG A 627 -28.08 -20.19 40.26
N ALA A 628 -28.23 -21.06 39.26
CA ALA A 628 -27.49 -22.32 39.20
C ALA A 628 -26.59 -22.37 37.95
N LEU A 629 -25.36 -21.87 38.12
CA LEU A 629 -24.25 -22.12 37.19
C LEU A 629 -23.77 -23.57 37.37
N GLU A 630 -24.53 -24.56 36.89
CA GLU A 630 -23.94 -25.86 36.61
C GLU A 630 -22.99 -25.69 35.42
N SER A 631 -21.69 -25.77 35.66
CA SER A 631 -20.69 -25.76 34.59
C SER A 631 -20.94 -26.94 33.62
N PRO A 632 -20.78 -26.74 32.30
CA PRO A 632 -20.98 -27.80 31.33
C PRO A 632 -20.04 -28.97 31.62
N LYS A 633 -20.50 -30.20 31.35
CA LYS A 633 -19.70 -31.39 31.66
C LYS A 633 -18.54 -31.49 30.66
N ALA A 634 -17.37 -31.05 31.10
CA ALA A 634 -16.14 -31.12 30.34
C ALA A 634 -15.52 -32.53 30.35
N SER A 635 -14.90 -32.92 29.23
CA SER A 635 -14.03 -34.11 29.14
C SER A 635 -13.04 -33.95 27.99
N GLU A 636 -11.78 -34.36 28.16
CA GLU A 636 -10.83 -34.47 27.04
C GLU A 636 -11.36 -35.47 25.98
N ILE A 637 -11.16 -35.14 24.71
CA ILE A 637 -11.40 -36.03 23.56
C ILE A 637 -10.06 -36.64 23.10
N VAL A 638 -9.05 -35.78 22.94
CA VAL A 638 -7.71 -36.17 22.47
C VAL A 638 -6.66 -35.14 22.88
N THR A 639 -5.48 -35.62 23.24
CA THR A 639 -4.24 -34.83 23.30
C THR A 639 -3.49 -34.96 21.97
N MET A 640 -3.04 -33.84 21.40
CA MET A 640 -2.41 -33.78 20.08
C MET A 640 -0.96 -33.28 20.21
N PRO A 641 -0.03 -34.09 20.78
CA PRO A 641 1.35 -33.68 21.00
C PRO A 641 2.11 -33.38 19.70
N ASP A 642 1.65 -33.90 18.56
CA ASP A 642 2.23 -33.66 17.24
C ASP A 642 1.77 -32.33 16.62
N ALA A 643 0.87 -31.56 17.25
CA ALA A 643 0.38 -30.28 16.74
C ALA A 643 1.29 -29.11 17.15
N GLU A 644 1.43 -28.11 16.27
CA GLU A 644 2.30 -26.94 16.52
C GLU A 644 1.52 -25.76 17.09
N ALA A 645 0.43 -25.33 16.42
CA ALA A 645 -0.59 -24.49 17.02
C ALA A 645 -1.94 -24.72 16.34
N LEU A 646 -2.83 -25.45 17.02
CA LEU A 646 -4.21 -25.63 16.58
C LEU A 646 -4.97 -24.31 16.71
N ASN A 647 -5.80 -23.98 15.71
CA ASN A 647 -6.57 -22.74 15.67
C ASN A 647 -8.06 -23.02 15.40
N GLY A 648 -8.60 -22.58 14.26
CA GLY A 648 -10.01 -22.77 13.92
C GLY A 648 -10.38 -24.25 13.77
N MET A 649 -11.65 -24.56 14.06
CA MET A 649 -12.19 -25.91 13.91
C MET A 649 -13.62 -25.89 13.36
N THR A 650 -14.03 -26.99 12.72
CA THR A 650 -15.40 -27.18 12.24
C THR A 650 -15.82 -28.65 12.32
N THR A 651 -17.09 -28.92 12.64
CA THR A 651 -17.65 -30.28 12.57
C THR A 651 -17.84 -30.69 11.12
N PHE A 652 -17.17 -31.75 10.68
CA PHE A 652 -17.19 -32.18 9.28
C PHE A 652 -18.60 -32.63 8.85
N SER A 653 -19.20 -33.49 9.66
CA SER A 653 -20.64 -33.71 9.69
C SER A 653 -21.03 -34.42 10.98
N ARG A 654 -22.21 -34.07 11.53
CA ARG A 654 -22.76 -34.70 12.75
C ARG A 654 -22.90 -36.23 12.65
N GLY A 655 -23.04 -36.79 11.44
CA GLY A 655 -23.07 -38.23 11.20
C GLY A 655 -21.70 -38.93 11.21
N SER A 656 -20.61 -38.21 10.88
CA SER A 656 -19.26 -38.77 10.78
C SER A 656 -18.51 -38.85 12.11
N ASN A 657 -18.92 -38.08 13.12
CA ASN A 657 -18.18 -37.84 14.37
C ASN A 657 -16.81 -37.16 14.18
N LEU A 658 -16.49 -36.71 12.95
CA LEU A 658 -15.24 -36.03 12.64
C LEU A 658 -15.37 -34.52 12.87
N VAL A 659 -14.38 -33.93 13.53
CA VAL A 659 -14.07 -32.49 13.43
C VAL A 659 -12.80 -32.29 12.62
N LEU A 660 -12.75 -31.21 11.84
CA LEU A 660 -11.55 -30.73 11.15
C LEU A 660 -10.96 -29.57 11.94
N ILE A 661 -9.63 -29.52 12.06
CA ILE A 661 -8.91 -28.53 12.87
C ILE A 661 -7.69 -28.03 12.10
N ALA A 662 -7.57 -26.71 11.95
CA ALA A 662 -6.40 -26.07 11.35
C ALA A 662 -5.19 -26.11 12.32
N ASP A 663 -4.00 -26.45 11.82
CA ASP A 663 -2.72 -26.34 12.52
C ASP A 663 -1.85 -25.32 11.77
N SER A 664 -1.81 -24.09 12.30
CA SER A 664 -1.47 -22.91 11.50
C SER A 664 0.02 -22.80 11.14
N PRO A 665 0.99 -23.04 12.05
CA PRO A 665 2.41 -23.02 11.71
C PRO A 665 2.79 -24.21 10.82
N LYS A 666 2.19 -25.38 11.13
CA LYS A 666 2.45 -26.65 10.46
C LYS A 666 1.86 -26.74 9.05
N GLY A 667 0.85 -25.93 8.76
CA GLY A 667 0.27 -25.79 7.44
C GLY A 667 -0.63 -26.95 6.99
N ILE A 668 -1.36 -27.56 7.92
CA ILE A 668 -2.22 -28.72 7.63
C ILE A 668 -3.58 -28.61 8.33
N ILE A 669 -4.55 -29.39 7.87
CA ILE A 669 -5.81 -29.63 8.57
C ILE A 669 -5.82 -31.07 9.08
N TRP A 670 -5.95 -31.23 10.39
CA TRP A 670 -6.19 -32.51 11.05
C TRP A 670 -7.67 -32.91 10.95
N LYS A 671 -7.97 -34.21 10.91
CA LYS A 671 -9.28 -34.77 11.29
C LYS A 671 -9.17 -35.54 12.59
N VAL A 672 -10.14 -35.32 13.48
CA VAL A 672 -10.24 -35.96 14.80
C VAL A 672 -11.57 -36.67 14.91
N ASP A 673 -11.56 -37.95 15.27
CA ASP A 673 -12.77 -38.69 15.66
C ASP A 673 -13.11 -38.38 17.12
N THR A 674 -14.25 -37.71 17.32
CA THR A 674 -14.72 -37.22 18.62
C THR A 674 -15.27 -38.29 19.56
N LYS A 675 -15.42 -39.54 19.10
CA LYS A 675 -15.87 -40.68 19.91
C LYS A 675 -14.73 -41.58 20.37
N ILE A 676 -13.67 -41.74 19.58
CA ILE A 676 -12.53 -42.62 19.94
C ILE A 676 -11.21 -41.88 20.21
N GLY A 677 -11.13 -40.56 19.97
CA GLY A 677 -9.93 -39.76 20.25
C GLY A 677 -8.76 -39.99 19.30
N ASN A 678 -8.98 -40.64 18.16
CA ASN A 678 -7.96 -40.79 17.12
C ASN A 678 -7.91 -39.54 16.23
N TYR A 679 -6.70 -39.16 15.79
CA TYR A 679 -6.49 -38.08 14.84
C TYR A 679 -5.53 -38.46 13.72
N SER A 680 -5.64 -37.78 12.59
CA SER A 680 -4.79 -37.97 11.40
C SER A 680 -4.82 -36.73 10.51
N VAL A 681 -3.86 -36.57 9.60
CA VAL A 681 -3.90 -35.49 8.60
C VAL A 681 -5.09 -35.73 7.66
N ALA A 682 -5.95 -34.72 7.50
CA ALA A 682 -7.05 -34.76 6.55
C ALA A 682 -6.64 -34.13 5.22
N LEU A 683 -6.11 -32.90 5.29
CA LEU A 683 -5.73 -32.09 4.15
C LEU A 683 -4.35 -31.46 4.40
N ASN A 684 -3.55 -31.38 3.35
CA ASN A 684 -2.23 -30.78 3.34
C ASN A 684 -2.00 -30.23 1.92
N ASP A 685 -1.85 -28.91 1.79
CA ASP A 685 -1.55 -28.23 0.54
C ASP A 685 -0.64 -27.01 0.78
N THR A 686 0.10 -26.62 -0.25
CA THR A 686 0.98 -25.45 -0.27
C THR A 686 0.28 -24.12 0.10
N THR A 687 -1.03 -23.97 -0.14
CA THR A 687 -1.80 -22.79 0.30
C THR A 687 -2.14 -22.79 1.79
N MET A 688 -2.03 -23.94 2.47
CA MET A 688 -2.21 -24.06 3.92
C MET A 688 -0.92 -23.74 4.70
N ALA A 689 0.26 -23.91 4.11
CA ALA A 689 1.52 -23.53 4.72
C ALA A 689 1.60 -22.00 4.96
N PRO A 690 2.33 -21.53 5.99
CA PRO A 690 2.70 -20.13 6.10
C PRO A 690 3.40 -19.60 4.83
N ALA A 691 3.31 -18.30 4.56
CA ALA A 691 4.19 -17.64 3.61
C ALA A 691 5.62 -17.55 4.17
N GLU A 692 6.61 -17.41 3.29
CA GLU A 692 8.02 -17.29 3.69
C GLU A 692 8.33 -15.86 4.19
N GLY A 693 9.41 -15.72 4.97
CA GLY A 693 9.91 -14.43 5.47
C GLY A 693 9.02 -13.71 6.51
N GLN A 694 7.93 -14.32 6.98
CA GLN A 694 6.97 -13.68 7.87
C GLN A 694 7.49 -13.53 9.30
N ALA A 695 7.21 -12.38 9.91
CA ALA A 695 7.46 -12.16 11.35
C ALA A 695 6.53 -13.00 12.26
N LEU A 696 5.37 -13.43 11.73
CA LEU A 696 4.42 -14.35 12.35
C LEU A 696 3.97 -15.36 11.29
N PRO A 697 4.45 -16.63 11.30
CA PRO A 697 4.13 -17.62 10.27
C PRO A 697 2.76 -18.27 10.51
N LEU A 698 1.68 -17.55 10.21
CA LEU A 698 0.29 -18.06 10.28
C LEU A 698 -0.15 -18.62 8.92
N GLY A 699 -0.18 -19.93 8.78
CA GLY A 699 -0.69 -20.63 7.59
C GLY A 699 -2.21 -20.69 7.57
N VAL A 700 -2.75 -21.91 7.49
CA VAL A 700 -4.20 -22.17 7.58
C VAL A 700 -4.73 -21.74 8.96
N ASN A 701 -5.84 -21.01 8.99
CA ASN A 701 -6.32 -20.36 10.21
C ASN A 701 -7.75 -20.81 10.58
N ALA A 702 -8.72 -20.54 9.70
CA ALA A 702 -10.10 -20.95 9.87
C ALA A 702 -10.60 -21.81 8.70
N LEU A 703 -11.66 -22.57 8.95
CA LEU A 703 -12.24 -23.52 8.01
C LEU A 703 -13.72 -23.79 8.30
N THR A 704 -14.48 -24.15 7.28
CA THR A 704 -15.89 -24.53 7.36
C THR A 704 -16.25 -25.54 6.27
N VAL A 705 -17.42 -26.16 6.35
CA VAL A 705 -17.91 -27.15 5.38
C VAL A 705 -19.20 -26.66 4.75
N PHE A 706 -19.30 -26.71 3.42
CA PHE A 706 -20.50 -26.31 2.69
C PHE A 706 -20.69 -27.18 1.45
N GLY A 707 -21.71 -28.05 1.48
CA GLY A 707 -21.84 -29.15 0.53
C GLY A 707 -20.66 -30.13 0.63
N ASP A 708 -20.24 -30.70 -0.50
CA ASP A 708 -19.12 -31.66 -0.57
C ASP A 708 -17.72 -31.02 -0.40
N TYR A 709 -17.62 -29.76 0.05
CA TYR A 709 -16.37 -28.99 0.05
C TYR A 709 -15.98 -28.54 1.46
N VAL A 710 -14.69 -28.69 1.77
CA VAL A 710 -14.03 -27.99 2.88
C VAL A 710 -13.51 -26.66 2.34
N TYR A 711 -13.95 -25.57 2.94
CA TYR A 711 -13.50 -24.21 2.68
C TYR A 711 -12.54 -23.78 3.79
N TYR A 712 -11.44 -23.10 3.46
CA TYR A 712 -10.43 -22.70 4.45
C TYR A 712 -9.72 -21.38 4.08
N THR A 713 -9.11 -20.76 5.09
CA THR A 713 -8.39 -19.49 4.98
C THR A 713 -6.91 -19.68 5.27
N GLY A 714 -6.03 -19.13 4.44
CA GLY A 714 -4.57 -19.10 4.65
C GLY A 714 -4.12 -17.66 4.92
N THR A 715 -3.85 -17.31 6.18
CA THR A 715 -3.77 -15.89 6.59
C THR A 715 -2.51 -15.19 6.07
N THR A 716 -1.30 -15.75 6.23
CA THR A 716 -0.07 -15.14 5.66
C THR A 716 0.07 -15.28 4.14
N ARG A 717 -0.70 -16.17 3.51
CA ARG A 717 -0.82 -16.24 2.04
C ARG A 717 -1.94 -15.38 1.49
N MET A 718 -2.74 -14.76 2.37
CA MET A 718 -3.84 -13.86 2.05
C MET A 718 -4.88 -14.48 1.10
N VAL A 719 -5.22 -15.75 1.35
CA VAL A 719 -6.06 -16.58 0.46
C VAL A 719 -7.27 -17.17 1.16
N TYR A 720 -8.32 -17.36 0.38
CA TYR A 720 -9.50 -18.13 0.70
C TYR A 720 -9.67 -19.23 -0.36
N CYS A 721 -9.73 -20.48 0.07
CA CYS A 721 -9.65 -21.67 -0.76
C CYS A 721 -10.77 -22.66 -0.44
N ARG A 722 -10.94 -23.65 -1.32
CA ARG A 722 -11.70 -24.88 -1.05
C ARG A 722 -11.04 -26.10 -1.66
N VAL A 723 -11.45 -27.26 -1.19
CA VAL A 723 -11.20 -28.55 -1.85
C VAL A 723 -12.44 -29.42 -1.71
N LYS A 724 -12.80 -30.16 -2.76
CA LYS A 724 -13.86 -31.17 -2.66
C LYS A 724 -13.35 -32.34 -1.83
N VAL A 725 -14.18 -32.95 -1.00
CA VAL A 725 -13.79 -34.09 -0.17
C VAL A 725 -14.79 -35.25 -0.26
N ASP A 726 -14.34 -36.43 0.18
CA ASP A 726 -15.20 -37.57 0.43
C ASP A 726 -15.84 -37.54 1.84
N LYS A 727 -16.71 -38.52 2.11
CA LYS A 727 -17.38 -38.72 3.40
C LYS A 727 -16.45 -38.95 4.61
N ASP A 728 -15.17 -39.22 4.38
CA ASP A 728 -14.15 -39.49 5.39
C ASP A 728 -13.12 -38.33 5.45
N ALA A 729 -13.46 -37.19 4.85
CA ALA A 729 -12.67 -35.96 4.72
C ALA A 729 -11.29 -36.16 4.05
N ASN A 730 -11.21 -37.00 3.02
CA ASN A 730 -10.06 -37.07 2.11
C ASN A 730 -10.32 -36.19 0.86
N PRO A 731 -9.30 -35.53 0.27
CA PRO A 731 -9.49 -34.65 -0.88
C PRO A 731 -9.83 -35.41 -2.18
N ILE A 732 -10.71 -34.82 -2.99
CA ILE A 732 -11.10 -35.30 -4.32
C ILE A 732 -10.76 -34.22 -5.35
N GLY A 733 -9.65 -34.41 -6.07
CA GLY A 733 -9.18 -33.45 -7.07
C GLY A 733 -8.34 -32.32 -6.46
N ASP A 734 -8.30 -31.19 -7.15
CA ASP A 734 -7.38 -30.09 -6.87
C ASP A 734 -7.89 -29.16 -5.75
N PHE A 735 -6.94 -28.47 -5.10
CA PHE A 735 -7.23 -27.38 -4.16
C PHE A 735 -7.45 -26.09 -4.95
N GLU A 736 -8.65 -25.51 -4.85
CA GLU A 736 -9.07 -24.32 -5.57
C GLU A 736 -8.91 -23.07 -4.68
N ILE A 737 -8.12 -22.08 -5.11
CA ILE A 737 -8.20 -20.73 -4.56
C ILE A 737 -9.48 -20.09 -5.10
N ILE A 738 -10.26 -19.43 -4.26
CA ILE A 738 -11.51 -18.74 -4.63
C ILE A 738 -11.28 -17.24 -4.68
N ALA A 739 -10.52 -16.72 -3.71
CA ALA A 739 -10.16 -15.31 -3.61
C ALA A 739 -8.81 -15.13 -2.91
N SER A 740 -8.16 -14.02 -3.20
CA SER A 740 -6.86 -13.63 -2.64
C SER A 740 -6.83 -12.13 -2.30
N GLY A 741 -5.75 -11.65 -1.69
CA GLY A 741 -5.48 -10.21 -1.50
C GLY A 741 -6.17 -9.55 -0.30
N PHE A 742 -6.71 -10.33 0.64
CA PHE A 742 -7.22 -9.85 1.94
C PHE A 742 -6.73 -10.75 3.09
N LEU A 743 -6.85 -10.29 4.34
CA LEU A 743 -6.37 -11.02 5.53
C LEU A 743 -7.54 -11.66 6.28
N PRO A 744 -8.02 -12.84 5.87
CA PRO A 744 -9.02 -13.57 6.63
C PRO A 744 -8.44 -14.05 7.96
N ASP A 745 -9.14 -13.75 9.05
CA ASP A 745 -8.89 -14.36 10.36
C ASP A 745 -9.84 -15.56 10.54
N ASN A 746 -11.16 -15.32 10.44
CA ASN A 746 -12.21 -16.35 10.53
C ASN A 746 -12.98 -16.54 9.21
N ILE A 747 -13.97 -17.45 9.23
CA ILE A 747 -15.00 -17.56 8.18
C ILE A 747 -16.35 -17.96 8.78
N GLU A 748 -17.42 -17.38 8.24
CA GLU A 748 -18.81 -17.85 8.35
C GLU A 748 -19.41 -17.93 6.93
N MET A 749 -20.33 -18.88 6.69
CA MET A 749 -20.94 -19.09 5.37
C MET A 749 -22.47 -19.01 5.46
N ALA A 750 -23.06 -18.10 4.69
CA ALA A 750 -24.51 -18.01 4.51
C ALA A 750 -25.03 -19.09 3.55
N ASP A 751 -26.33 -19.37 3.61
CA ASP A 751 -26.96 -20.48 2.88
C ASP A 751 -27.00 -20.29 1.35
N ASP A 752 -26.79 -19.06 0.87
CA ASP A 752 -26.59 -18.73 -0.55
C ASP A 752 -25.16 -19.03 -1.05
N GLY A 753 -24.22 -19.29 -0.14
CA GLY A 753 -22.79 -19.40 -0.40
C GLY A 753 -22.00 -18.09 -0.28
N THR A 754 -22.59 -17.02 0.27
CA THR A 754 -21.84 -15.80 0.62
C THR A 754 -21.00 -16.05 1.88
N ALA A 755 -19.69 -15.91 1.75
CA ALA A 755 -18.74 -16.08 2.85
C ALA A 755 -18.41 -14.73 3.50
N TYR A 756 -18.36 -14.70 4.84
CA TYR A 756 -18.06 -13.53 5.66
C TYR A 756 -16.74 -13.73 6.42
N PHE A 757 -15.87 -12.71 6.36
CA PHE A 757 -14.50 -12.76 6.89
C PHE A 757 -14.23 -11.55 7.79
N PRO A 758 -13.96 -11.75 9.09
CA PRO A 758 -13.38 -10.73 9.93
C PRO A 758 -11.89 -10.62 9.59
N THR A 759 -11.38 -9.40 9.60
CA THR A 759 -10.04 -9.04 9.09
C THR A 759 -9.34 -8.19 10.13
N ALA A 760 -8.77 -8.83 11.17
CA ALA A 760 -8.31 -8.13 12.36
C ALA A 760 -7.29 -7.00 12.07
N PRO A 761 -6.28 -7.17 11.19
CA PRO A 761 -5.34 -6.08 10.88
C PRO A 761 -5.94 -4.90 10.09
N GLN A 762 -7.15 -5.07 9.52
CA GLN A 762 -7.89 -4.04 8.78
C GLN A 762 -9.10 -3.50 9.57
N ASN A 763 -9.36 -3.99 10.79
CA ASN A 763 -10.45 -3.52 11.66
C ASN A 763 -11.85 -3.60 10.97
N SER A 764 -12.08 -4.64 10.16
CA SER A 764 -13.27 -4.77 9.29
C SER A 764 -13.89 -6.16 9.21
N LEU A 765 -15.17 -6.22 8.82
CA LEU A 765 -15.84 -7.39 8.27
C LEU A 765 -16.03 -7.23 6.75
N VAL A 766 -15.64 -8.25 5.99
CA VAL A 766 -15.71 -8.33 4.52
C VAL A 766 -16.60 -9.49 4.10
N ARG A 767 -17.36 -9.37 3.00
CA ARG A 767 -18.09 -10.49 2.37
C ARG A 767 -17.54 -10.80 0.98
N LEU A 768 -17.63 -12.06 0.59
CA LEU A 768 -17.45 -12.56 -0.77
C LEU A 768 -18.71 -13.33 -1.18
N THR A 769 -19.38 -12.87 -2.22
CA THR A 769 -20.58 -13.54 -2.76
C THR A 769 -20.22 -14.67 -3.74
N PRO A 770 -21.14 -15.62 -4.03
CA PRO A 770 -20.92 -16.69 -5.02
C PRO A 770 -20.55 -16.21 -6.43
N SER A 771 -20.82 -14.95 -6.77
CA SER A 771 -20.46 -14.35 -8.07
C SER A 771 -19.01 -13.86 -8.16
N GLY A 772 -18.21 -14.01 -7.09
CA GLY A 772 -16.84 -13.53 -6.99
C GLY A 772 -16.70 -12.08 -6.48
N GLN A 773 -17.81 -11.41 -6.15
CA GLN A 773 -17.76 -10.02 -5.67
C GLN A 773 -17.38 -9.95 -4.19
N ILE A 774 -16.18 -9.43 -3.91
CA ILE A 774 -15.71 -9.04 -2.57
C ILE A 774 -16.18 -7.62 -2.25
N SER A 775 -16.73 -7.39 -1.06
CA SER A 775 -17.14 -6.05 -0.58
C SER A 775 -16.99 -5.90 0.93
N LEU A 776 -16.65 -4.70 1.40
CA LEU A 776 -16.71 -4.34 2.82
C LEU A 776 -18.17 -4.41 3.31
N VAL A 777 -18.40 -5.00 4.47
CA VAL A 777 -19.70 -5.03 5.15
C VAL A 777 -19.75 -3.97 6.25
N ALA A 778 -18.73 -3.94 7.12
CA ALA A 778 -18.67 -3.02 8.25
C ALA A 778 -17.22 -2.78 8.71
N GLY A 779 -17.01 -1.72 9.49
CA GLY A 779 -15.69 -1.35 10.01
C GLY A 779 -14.79 -0.70 8.95
N GLY A 780 -13.50 -0.99 9.02
CA GLY A 780 -12.45 -0.48 8.12
C GLY A 780 -11.24 0.01 8.90
N GLN A 781 -10.10 0.20 8.22
CA GLN A 781 -8.78 0.40 8.86
C GLN A 781 -8.70 1.59 9.83
N VAL A 782 -9.60 2.57 9.69
CA VAL A 782 -9.74 3.78 10.52
C VAL A 782 -11.04 3.79 11.35
N SER A 783 -11.71 2.64 11.51
CA SER A 783 -12.96 2.51 12.26
C SER A 783 -12.76 1.82 13.60
N THR A 784 -13.22 2.46 14.68
CA THR A 784 -13.31 1.86 16.01
C THR A 784 -14.56 1.00 16.18
N GLY A 785 -15.44 0.89 15.17
CA GLY A 785 -16.63 0.04 15.23
C GLY A 785 -16.30 -1.45 15.35
N LEU A 786 -15.21 -1.89 14.69
CA LEU A 786 -14.76 -3.28 14.62
C LEU A 786 -13.24 -3.41 14.84
N ALA A 787 -12.69 -2.69 15.83
CA ALA A 787 -11.26 -2.73 16.13
C ALA A 787 -10.79 -4.16 16.44
N GLY A 788 -9.96 -4.72 15.55
CA GLY A 788 -9.46 -6.09 15.64
C GLY A 788 -10.53 -7.17 15.51
N ALA A 789 -11.51 -7.02 14.63
CA ALA A 789 -12.49 -8.10 14.35
C ALA A 789 -11.80 -9.42 14.01
N SER A 790 -12.05 -10.45 14.82
CA SER A 790 -11.32 -11.73 14.86
C SER A 790 -12.22 -12.95 14.62
N SER A 791 -13.52 -12.87 14.94
CA SER A 791 -14.49 -13.94 14.70
C SER A 791 -15.83 -13.42 14.18
N VAL A 792 -16.57 -14.28 13.48
CA VAL A 792 -17.93 -13.99 13.00
C VAL A 792 -18.78 -15.26 13.01
N ARG A 793 -20.07 -15.13 13.37
CA ARG A 793 -21.10 -16.18 13.20
C ARG A 793 -22.43 -15.56 12.83
N MET A 794 -23.27 -16.28 12.09
CA MET A 794 -24.65 -15.87 11.81
C MET A 794 -25.61 -16.38 12.88
N SER A 795 -26.68 -15.63 13.15
CA SER A 795 -27.81 -16.08 13.96
C SER A 795 -28.52 -17.31 13.35
N ASN A 796 -29.30 -18.02 14.17
CA ASN A 796 -30.06 -19.21 13.74
C ASN A 796 -31.13 -18.90 12.67
N ASP A 797 -31.56 -17.65 12.53
CA ASP A 797 -32.46 -17.16 11.47
C ASP A 797 -31.72 -16.59 10.23
N ARG A 798 -30.38 -16.61 10.25
CA ARG A 798 -29.46 -16.06 9.25
C ARG A 798 -29.62 -14.56 8.93
N GLN A 799 -30.31 -13.78 9.77
CA GLN A 799 -30.51 -12.33 9.54
C GLN A 799 -29.44 -11.43 10.17
N ILE A 800 -28.72 -11.94 11.18
CA ILE A 800 -27.76 -11.17 11.98
C ILE A 800 -26.38 -11.80 11.87
N LEU A 801 -25.35 -10.97 11.70
CA LEU A 801 -23.96 -11.33 11.87
C LEU A 801 -23.48 -10.83 13.23
N TYR A 802 -23.04 -11.73 14.10
CA TYR A 802 -22.32 -11.40 15.32
C TYR A 802 -20.83 -11.43 15.03
N VAL A 803 -20.10 -10.37 15.39
CA VAL A 803 -18.65 -10.24 15.22
C VAL A 803 -17.98 -10.10 16.57
N GLY A 804 -17.04 -10.98 16.87
CA GLY A 804 -16.14 -10.90 18.02
C GLY A 804 -14.87 -10.14 17.64
N THR A 805 -14.29 -9.40 18.59
CA THR A 805 -13.05 -8.65 18.37
C THR A 805 -11.95 -8.97 19.38
N ASN A 806 -10.71 -8.62 19.04
CA ASN A 806 -9.57 -8.53 19.95
C ASN A 806 -9.25 -7.10 20.43
N GLY A 807 -10.08 -6.11 20.07
CA GLY A 807 -9.92 -4.72 20.50
C GLY A 807 -8.79 -3.95 19.80
N GLY A 808 -8.32 -4.43 18.64
CA GLY A 808 -7.27 -3.80 17.84
C GLY A 808 -5.85 -4.14 18.26
N GLN A 809 -5.64 -5.20 19.06
CA GLN A 809 -4.33 -5.53 19.64
C GLN A 809 -3.24 -5.87 18.60
N ILE A 810 -3.61 -6.43 17.44
CA ILE A 810 -2.67 -6.73 16.34
C ILE A 810 -2.30 -5.46 15.56
N ALA A 811 -3.28 -4.60 15.29
CA ALA A 811 -3.13 -3.38 14.49
C ALA A 811 -4.05 -2.27 15.05
N PRO A 812 -3.56 -1.49 16.03
CA PRO A 812 -4.35 -0.46 16.69
C PRO A 812 -4.96 0.53 15.69
N VAL A 813 -6.23 0.92 15.91
CA VAL A 813 -6.90 1.88 15.02
C VAL A 813 -6.16 3.22 15.09
N PHE A 814 -5.93 3.87 13.95
CA PHE A 814 -5.04 5.04 13.83
C PHE A 814 -3.59 4.82 14.32
N GLY A 815 -3.17 3.58 14.56
CA GLY A 815 -1.84 3.23 15.07
C GLY A 815 -1.68 3.32 16.60
N THR A 816 -2.71 3.76 17.34
CA THR A 816 -2.64 3.90 18.81
C THR A 816 -3.90 3.51 19.59
N PHE A 817 -5.08 3.48 18.97
CA PHE A 817 -6.32 3.12 19.65
C PHE A 817 -6.45 1.60 19.81
N ILE A 818 -6.53 1.17 21.06
CA ILE A 818 -6.93 -0.18 21.48
C ILE A 818 -8.05 -0.08 22.50
N GLU A 819 -8.93 -1.08 22.52
CA GLU A 819 -10.06 -1.20 23.44
C GLU A 819 -10.15 -2.64 23.99
N PRO A 820 -11.04 -2.95 24.94
CA PRO A 820 -11.38 -4.33 25.28
C PRO A 820 -12.10 -5.04 24.13
N ALA A 821 -11.99 -6.36 24.05
CA ALA A 821 -12.78 -7.19 23.14
C ALA A 821 -14.30 -6.94 23.31
N LYS A 822 -15.02 -6.91 22.19
CA LYS A 822 -16.46 -6.68 22.15
C LYS A 822 -17.19 -7.59 21.16
N ILE A 823 -18.48 -7.75 21.42
CA ILE A 823 -19.43 -8.44 20.54
C ILE A 823 -20.24 -7.36 19.82
N VAL A 824 -20.16 -7.37 18.49
CA VAL A 824 -20.86 -6.40 17.64
C VAL A 824 -21.86 -7.14 16.76
N LYS A 825 -23.13 -6.78 16.89
CA LYS A 825 -24.24 -7.19 16.05
C LYS A 825 -24.26 -6.33 14.79
N ILE A 826 -24.42 -6.99 13.65
CA ILE A 826 -24.57 -6.36 12.34
C ILE A 826 -25.84 -6.93 11.73
N VAL A 827 -26.84 -6.07 11.52
CA VAL A 827 -28.06 -6.41 10.78
C VAL A 827 -27.86 -5.99 9.32
N LEU A 828 -28.14 -6.88 8.38
CA LEU A 828 -28.16 -6.56 6.96
C LEU A 828 -29.51 -5.91 6.61
N GLU A 829 -29.51 -4.76 5.93
CA GLU A 829 -30.74 -4.19 5.35
C GLU A 829 -30.97 -4.74 3.93
N GLU A 830 -32.24 -4.90 3.53
CA GLU A 830 -32.68 -5.27 2.17
C GLU A 830 -32.52 -4.13 1.14
#